data_AF-A0A9D9XAA9-F1
#
_entry.id   AF-A0A9D9XAA9-F1
#
_cell.length_a   1.000
_cell.length_b   1.000
_cell.length_c   1.000
_cell.angle_alpha   90.00
_cell.angle_beta   90.00
_cell.angle_gamma   90.00
#
_symmetry.space_group_name_H-M   'P 1'
#
loop_
_entity.id
_entity.type
_entity.pdbx_description
1 polymer ?
#
loop_
_entity_poly.entity_id
_entity_poly.type
_entity_poly.pdbx_seq_one_letter_code
_entity_poly.pdbx_strand_id
1 'polypeptide(L)'
;MNVLDIGKWYHFSKIQIAAESYLDLYLGGGETLTRAIQRGNTNWTPNADTEKLYTKLTSSQATDFVNQNQIIAHQANTASGFSATLTKENVGGIDEYTLSFRSTEYKVQSVGGDKERDAFGADLEINNDGFAFAQIADMEAYYAQLKASGALPTGAVLNVTGYSLGAHLATVFTEVHAADVNHTYTFNGPGRGALDGNNVTGLVAELMALMPTNSTLLPRNASVYGEGWYNDLIAELKSHFHPYGASPFNSSNGGLSNGADAKITQLYGRANHDDLELVANSGVHAPATRLFIEDQPNLTGTGGFIGNSGDFGTTHSLVLMVDTLALIDTLLTIAPTNSDPATLQALFSIASNERGSGGIGEAGESESNSHENIINALRLLLDAEFLELKPSRAAGAFGDITHRNNFYDALDSLRTAASEPLEIKGFIDTNQFVTSGTNTGEPIATAAPWTAAALQAAAMAEGDTGLAYRYALSLLNAFALTGNAAIYSELNSEHQFDILNPETGEGFSEQWIDDRSQFLERKLYFNLHDAPYTKGNGTQSGIQSASRFDSENIVWQDFGVADIKIDRKTSDADTRYMLFGSDEGEQLSGGAGVDHIYGGNGNDVLLAGGGDDYLEGNDGGDVMRGGAGDDYLEGGSGHDVLYGDAGVDTLNGGIDNDILVGGADNDILNGGKGLDSYLWNSVPGYFGTTFGATNDGTDTLIDSDQKGRILINGSGVKTLINVSADVWKSPDGKITLTHADTWKLTTTGEGGIDLGASFSDGDFGIYRTEMASGGTQIFGDLQPVDHDINTPELDIQYDALGNVIVSANQPAPGREDRLFGSTSADHILGGGGSDVIFGNSGHDLIEGGSGSDVVSGDSGDDTVYGDTGSSATAAALQVALERGNTAANLSTRGDWVDGQIGNDILVGSDAADLITGGKRNNRALGGSGDDIAQRLASWCWRHGVESDRPTNDSNWRIAA
;
A
#
# COMPACT_ATOMS: atom_id res chain seq x y z
N MET A 1 -1.82 -6.91 -32.02
CA MET A 1 -2.58 -5.71 -32.45
C MET A 1 -1.59 -4.69 -32.99
N ASN A 2 -1.91 -3.94 -34.05
CA ASN A 2 -1.06 -2.83 -34.49
C ASN A 2 -1.40 -1.58 -33.67
N VAL A 3 -0.40 -0.86 -33.15
CA VAL A 3 -0.58 0.39 -32.39
C VAL A 3 -1.46 1.40 -33.14
N LEU A 4 -1.33 1.41 -34.48
CA LEU A 4 -2.12 2.26 -35.38
C LEU A 4 -3.64 1.99 -35.34
N ASP A 5 -4.07 0.82 -34.85
CA ASP A 5 -5.49 0.46 -34.77
C ASP A 5 -6.15 0.90 -33.47
N ILE A 6 -5.41 1.06 -32.35
CA ILE A 6 -5.99 1.47 -31.06
C ILE A 6 -6.54 2.89 -31.11
N GLY A 7 -5.77 3.84 -31.64
CA GLY A 7 -6.26 5.21 -31.79
C GLY A 7 -7.55 5.27 -32.63
N LYS A 8 -7.66 4.40 -33.64
CA LYS A 8 -8.90 4.27 -34.44
C LYS A 8 -10.02 3.63 -33.63
N TRP A 9 -9.76 2.57 -32.88
CA TRP A 9 -10.78 1.95 -32.01
C TRP A 9 -11.31 2.93 -30.98
N TYR A 10 -10.44 3.69 -30.33
CA TYR A 10 -10.83 4.73 -29.39
C TYR A 10 -11.64 5.85 -30.07
N HIS A 11 -11.27 6.22 -31.29
CA HIS A 11 -12.00 7.21 -32.08
C HIS A 11 -13.42 6.74 -32.45
N PHE A 12 -13.54 5.59 -33.11
CA PHE A 12 -14.82 5.07 -33.59
C PHE A 12 -15.73 4.60 -32.46
N SER A 13 -15.18 4.18 -31.32
CA SER A 13 -15.99 3.85 -30.15
C SER A 13 -16.65 5.10 -29.54
N LYS A 14 -15.99 6.25 -29.50
CA LYS A 14 -16.61 7.53 -29.13
C LYS A 14 -17.72 7.93 -30.10
N ILE A 15 -17.50 7.76 -31.41
CA ILE A 15 -18.54 8.01 -32.43
C ILE A 15 -19.74 7.07 -32.21
N GLN A 16 -19.48 5.78 -31.95
CA GLN A 16 -20.54 4.82 -31.65
C GLN A 16 -21.31 5.22 -30.40
N ILE A 17 -20.62 5.51 -29.29
CA ILE A 17 -21.24 5.96 -28.05
C ILE A 17 -22.14 7.18 -28.29
N ALA A 18 -21.69 8.17 -29.06
CA ALA A 18 -22.49 9.34 -29.39
C ALA A 18 -23.72 9.00 -30.26
N ALA A 19 -23.61 8.02 -31.15
CA ALA A 19 -24.73 7.53 -31.96
C ALA A 19 -25.76 6.73 -31.13
N GLU A 20 -25.36 6.18 -29.97
CA GLU A 20 -26.26 5.56 -29.01
C GLU A 20 -27.09 6.57 -28.19
N SER A 21 -26.88 7.87 -28.38
CA SER A 21 -27.62 8.94 -27.68
C SER A 21 -28.96 9.26 -28.36
N TYR A 22 -29.86 9.92 -27.62
CA TYR A 22 -31.17 10.38 -28.14
C TYR A 22 -31.10 11.58 -29.11
N LEU A 23 -30.51 11.37 -30.29
CA LEU A 23 -30.33 12.44 -31.28
C LEU A 23 -31.65 12.94 -31.88
N ASP A 24 -32.68 12.08 -31.94
CA ASP A 24 -34.04 12.39 -32.40
C ASP A 24 -34.69 13.63 -31.77
N LEU A 25 -34.32 13.93 -30.53
CA LEU A 25 -34.91 15.03 -29.75
C LEU A 25 -34.14 16.35 -29.93
N TYR A 26 -32.93 16.34 -30.52
CA TYR A 26 -31.94 17.40 -30.31
C TYR A 26 -31.08 17.76 -31.53
N LEU A 27 -31.62 17.70 -32.74
CA LEU A 27 -30.93 18.11 -33.99
C LEU A 27 -30.67 19.63 -34.13
N GLY A 28 -30.74 20.41 -33.03
CA GLY A 28 -30.62 21.88 -33.02
C GLY A 28 -29.20 22.45 -32.96
N GLY A 29 -28.16 21.61 -32.83
CA GLY A 29 -26.76 22.02 -32.69
C GLY A 29 -26.42 22.70 -31.35
N GLY A 30 -25.12 22.93 -31.11
CA GLY A 30 -24.61 23.66 -29.93
C GLY A 30 -24.78 22.91 -28.60
N GLU A 31 -24.97 23.66 -27.51
CA GLU A 31 -25.08 23.16 -26.13
C GLU A 31 -26.15 22.08 -25.95
N THR A 32 -27.22 22.13 -26.74
CA THR A 32 -28.30 21.14 -26.73
C THR A 32 -27.85 19.77 -27.24
N LEU A 33 -27.00 19.73 -28.26
CA LEU A 33 -26.44 18.47 -28.79
C LEU A 33 -25.39 17.89 -27.83
N THR A 34 -24.52 18.73 -27.26
CA THR A 34 -23.53 18.30 -26.26
C THR A 34 -24.22 17.64 -25.06
N ARG A 35 -25.28 18.27 -24.50
CA ARG A 35 -26.05 17.67 -23.41
C ARG A 35 -26.75 16.38 -23.82
N ALA A 36 -27.28 16.29 -25.05
CA ALA A 36 -27.91 15.07 -25.54
C ALA A 36 -26.91 13.91 -25.62
N ILE A 37 -25.70 14.18 -26.09
CA ILE A 37 -24.63 13.19 -26.19
C ILE A 37 -24.16 12.75 -24.81
N GLN A 38 -23.88 13.70 -23.90
CA GLN A 38 -23.51 13.40 -22.51
C GLN A 38 -24.54 12.50 -21.83
N ARG A 39 -25.83 12.78 -22.00
CA ARG A 39 -26.91 12.00 -21.36
C ARG A 39 -27.15 10.64 -22.02
N GLY A 40 -26.60 10.37 -23.20
CA GLY A 40 -26.80 9.09 -23.87
C GLY A 40 -28.28 8.79 -24.13
N ASN A 41 -28.68 7.56 -23.77
CA ASN A 41 -30.04 7.06 -23.83
C ASN A 41 -30.74 7.04 -22.45
N THR A 42 -30.28 7.83 -21.47
CA THR A 42 -30.92 7.86 -20.14
C THR A 42 -32.15 8.75 -20.10
N ASN A 43 -33.00 8.50 -19.10
CA ASN A 43 -34.33 9.07 -18.97
C ASN A 43 -34.32 10.61 -18.94
N TRP A 44 -34.98 11.23 -19.93
CA TRP A 44 -35.18 12.68 -19.95
C TRP A 44 -36.56 13.03 -19.38
N THR A 45 -36.59 13.68 -18.22
CA THR A 45 -37.66 14.62 -17.87
C THR A 45 -37.14 16.06 -18.10
N PRO A 46 -37.91 16.94 -18.78
CA PRO A 46 -37.43 18.26 -19.18
C PRO A 46 -36.97 19.23 -18.07
N ASN A 47 -37.03 18.86 -16.78
CA ASN A 47 -36.84 19.80 -15.66
C ASN A 47 -36.22 19.17 -14.38
N ALA A 48 -35.54 18.03 -14.45
CA ALA A 48 -34.88 17.44 -13.27
C ALA A 48 -33.37 17.35 -13.48
N ASP A 49 -32.61 18.27 -12.86
CA ASP A 49 -31.16 18.14 -12.65
C ASP A 49 -30.81 17.09 -11.56
N THR A 50 -31.79 16.28 -11.15
CA THR A 50 -31.70 15.34 -10.01
C THR A 50 -31.74 13.87 -10.41
N GLU A 51 -31.86 13.53 -11.70
CA GLU A 51 -31.74 12.14 -12.15
C GLU A 51 -30.26 11.78 -12.30
N LYS A 52 -29.84 10.65 -11.69
CA LYS A 52 -28.49 10.10 -11.88
C LYS A 52 -28.23 9.96 -13.38
N LEU A 53 -27.31 10.77 -13.91
CA LEU A 53 -26.90 10.74 -15.30
C LEU A 53 -25.99 9.52 -15.48
N TYR A 54 -26.53 8.38 -15.94
CA TYR A 54 -25.71 7.25 -16.38
C TYR A 54 -25.14 7.58 -17.76
N THR A 55 -24.07 8.38 -17.80
CA THR A 55 -23.55 8.91 -19.06
C THR A 55 -22.77 7.88 -19.83
N LYS A 56 -22.63 8.18 -21.12
CA LYS A 56 -21.88 7.42 -22.10
C LYS A 56 -20.56 8.14 -22.48
N LEU A 57 -20.53 9.49 -22.42
CA LEU A 57 -19.32 10.32 -22.57
C LEU A 57 -19.19 11.37 -21.46
N THR A 58 -17.96 11.79 -21.16
CA THR A 58 -17.67 12.94 -20.28
C THR A 58 -18.02 14.28 -20.93
N SER A 59 -17.97 15.36 -20.15
CA SER A 59 -18.24 16.70 -20.68
C SER A 59 -17.25 17.13 -21.75
N SER A 60 -15.96 16.82 -21.55
CA SER A 60 -14.89 17.08 -22.49
C SER A 60 -15.08 16.27 -23.78
N GLN A 61 -15.27 14.95 -23.66
CA GLN A 61 -15.48 14.05 -24.81
C GLN A 61 -16.69 14.45 -25.68
N ALA A 62 -17.81 14.82 -25.06
CA ALA A 62 -18.99 15.26 -25.81
C ALA A 62 -18.75 16.60 -26.53
N THR A 63 -17.96 17.49 -25.92
CA THR A 63 -17.56 18.76 -26.54
C THR A 63 -16.65 18.51 -27.74
N ASP A 64 -15.65 17.65 -27.58
CA ASP A 64 -14.74 17.25 -28.67
C ASP A 64 -15.49 16.60 -29.83
N PHE A 65 -16.43 15.70 -29.53
CA PHE A 65 -17.27 15.10 -30.57
C PHE A 65 -18.00 16.17 -31.39
N VAL A 66 -18.69 17.12 -30.73
CA VAL A 66 -19.46 18.17 -31.42
C VAL A 66 -18.55 19.13 -32.20
N ASN A 67 -17.32 19.34 -31.76
CA ASN A 67 -16.34 20.17 -32.46
C ASN A 67 -15.75 19.49 -33.70
N GLN A 68 -15.59 18.16 -33.66
CA GLN A 68 -14.94 17.37 -34.71
C GLN A 68 -15.93 16.80 -35.73
N ASN A 69 -17.17 16.51 -35.29
CA ASN A 69 -18.16 15.77 -36.05
C ASN A 69 -19.40 16.62 -36.35
N GLN A 70 -19.91 16.45 -37.57
CA GLN A 70 -21.17 16.98 -38.02
C GLN A 70 -22.17 15.84 -38.22
N ILE A 71 -23.34 15.90 -37.57
CA ILE A 71 -24.46 15.00 -37.88
C ILE A 71 -25.08 15.44 -39.22
N ILE A 72 -25.03 14.57 -40.22
CA ILE A 72 -25.54 14.83 -41.57
C ILE A 72 -26.99 14.35 -41.70
N ALA A 73 -27.28 13.16 -41.17
CA ALA A 73 -28.60 12.57 -41.20
C ALA A 73 -28.79 11.63 -40.00
N HIS A 74 -30.03 11.46 -39.56
CA HIS A 74 -30.38 10.54 -38.50
C HIS A 74 -31.71 9.85 -38.83
N GLN A 75 -31.74 8.53 -38.68
CA GLN A 75 -32.94 7.71 -38.74
C GLN A 75 -33.39 7.39 -37.32
N ALA A 76 -34.52 7.98 -36.96
CA ALA A 76 -35.26 7.68 -35.76
C ALA A 76 -35.76 6.22 -35.77
N ASN A 77 -35.87 5.58 -34.60
CA ASN A 77 -36.43 4.23 -34.43
C ASN A 77 -37.64 3.98 -35.35
N THR A 78 -37.53 2.99 -36.23
CA THR A 78 -38.62 2.53 -37.09
C THR A 78 -39.52 1.51 -36.35
N ALA A 79 -40.52 0.97 -37.04
CA ALA A 79 -41.37 -0.10 -36.51
C ALA A 79 -40.64 -1.45 -36.33
N SER A 80 -39.40 -1.59 -36.83
CA SER A 80 -38.52 -2.73 -36.55
C SER A 80 -37.58 -2.50 -35.36
N GLY A 81 -37.49 -1.25 -34.87
CA GLY A 81 -36.47 -0.83 -33.91
C GLY A 81 -35.24 -0.19 -34.55
N PHE A 82 -35.07 -0.29 -35.88
CA PHE A 82 -33.89 0.25 -36.56
C PHE A 82 -33.68 1.75 -36.32
N SER A 83 -32.45 2.12 -35.94
CA SER A 83 -31.98 3.50 -35.86
C SER A 83 -30.52 3.58 -36.33
N ALA A 84 -30.20 4.68 -37.03
CA ALA A 84 -28.85 4.91 -37.53
C ALA A 84 -28.53 6.40 -37.64
N THR A 85 -27.25 6.73 -37.56
CA THR A 85 -26.77 8.11 -37.69
C THR A 85 -25.65 8.18 -38.71
N LEU A 86 -25.75 9.10 -39.66
CA LEU A 86 -24.65 9.46 -40.55
C LEU A 86 -23.94 10.70 -39.98
N THR A 87 -22.69 10.52 -39.59
CA THR A 87 -21.81 11.61 -39.14
C THR A 87 -20.74 11.89 -40.20
N LYS A 88 -20.18 13.09 -40.18
CA LYS A 88 -19.10 13.52 -41.04
C LYS A 88 -18.04 14.23 -40.23
N GLU A 89 -16.78 13.88 -40.46
CA GLU A 89 -15.62 14.57 -39.93
C GLU A 89 -14.66 14.96 -41.05
N ASN A 90 -13.81 15.96 -40.80
CA ASN A 90 -12.75 16.34 -41.75
C ASN A 90 -11.39 15.87 -41.22
N VAL A 91 -10.83 14.84 -41.84
CA VAL A 91 -9.55 14.24 -41.46
C VAL A 91 -8.51 14.63 -42.51
N GLY A 92 -7.58 15.52 -42.13
CA GLY A 92 -6.49 15.95 -43.03
C GLY A 92 -6.97 16.60 -44.34
N GLY A 93 -8.13 17.26 -44.34
CA GLY A 93 -8.73 17.88 -45.51
C GLY A 93 -9.64 16.96 -46.33
N ILE A 94 -9.84 15.71 -45.90
CA ILE A 94 -10.76 14.75 -46.52
C ILE A 94 -12.01 14.63 -45.64
N ASP A 95 -13.19 14.75 -46.25
CA ASP A 95 -14.45 14.47 -45.57
C ASP A 95 -14.64 12.95 -45.48
N GLU A 96 -14.57 12.42 -44.26
CA GLU A 96 -14.91 11.03 -43.93
C GLU A 96 -16.32 10.96 -43.35
N TYR A 97 -17.08 9.95 -43.77
CA TYR A 97 -18.45 9.74 -43.35
C TYR A 97 -18.53 8.46 -42.53
N THR A 98 -19.20 8.50 -41.38
CA THR A 98 -19.37 7.33 -40.52
C THR A 98 -20.86 7.04 -40.35
N LEU A 99 -21.28 5.87 -40.83
CA LEU A 99 -22.64 5.35 -40.63
C LEU A 99 -22.66 4.45 -39.38
N SER A 100 -23.29 4.95 -38.33
CA SER A 100 -23.38 4.26 -37.04
C SER A 100 -24.75 3.59 -36.90
N PHE A 101 -24.76 2.28 -36.70
CA PHE A 101 -25.97 1.50 -36.39
C PHE A 101 -26.12 1.37 -34.88
N ARG A 102 -27.31 1.72 -34.37
CA ARG A 102 -27.56 1.78 -32.94
C ARG A 102 -27.87 0.41 -32.34
N SER A 103 -27.58 0.24 -31.07
CA SER A 103 -28.06 -0.88 -30.25
C SER A 103 -29.46 -0.65 -29.68
N THR A 104 -29.96 -1.65 -28.95
CA THR A 104 -31.22 -1.63 -28.23
C THR A 104 -31.34 -0.48 -27.24
N GLU A 105 -32.45 0.25 -27.30
CA GLU A 105 -32.81 1.31 -26.38
C GLU A 105 -33.77 0.80 -25.30
N TYR A 106 -33.31 0.79 -24.05
CA TYR A 106 -34.07 0.25 -22.91
C TYR A 106 -35.31 1.05 -22.48
N LYS A 107 -35.77 2.03 -23.27
CA LYS A 107 -37.08 2.63 -23.07
C LYS A 107 -38.17 1.84 -23.76
N VAL A 108 -39.28 1.76 -23.06
CA VAL A 108 -40.49 1.11 -23.55
C VAL A 108 -41.10 1.87 -24.73
N GLN A 109 -41.71 1.13 -25.64
CA GLN A 109 -42.37 1.63 -26.86
C GLN A 109 -43.36 2.77 -26.60
N SER A 110 -44.03 2.77 -25.45
CA SER A 110 -45.05 3.77 -25.09
C SER A 110 -44.50 5.21 -24.93
N VAL A 111 -43.18 5.36 -24.73
CA VAL A 111 -42.50 6.66 -24.62
C VAL A 111 -41.54 6.92 -25.81
N GLY A 112 -41.65 6.12 -26.88
CA GLY A 112 -40.88 6.30 -28.12
C GLY A 112 -39.64 5.43 -28.26
N GLY A 113 -39.30 4.60 -27.27
CA GLY A 113 -38.17 3.67 -27.34
C GLY A 113 -38.45 2.40 -28.14
N ASP A 114 -37.47 1.49 -28.21
CA ASP A 114 -37.53 0.24 -28.99
C ASP A 114 -37.33 -1.05 -28.16
N LYS A 115 -37.18 -0.97 -26.82
CA LYS A 115 -36.90 -2.10 -25.93
C LYS A 115 -37.68 -3.38 -26.29
N GLU A 116 -39.00 -3.28 -26.45
CA GLU A 116 -39.83 -4.45 -26.75
C GLU A 116 -39.69 -4.94 -28.19
N ARG A 117 -39.43 -4.04 -29.15
CA ARG A 117 -39.20 -4.42 -30.55
C ARG A 117 -37.87 -5.15 -30.72
N ASP A 118 -36.87 -4.78 -29.95
CA ASP A 118 -35.56 -5.41 -30.04
C ASP A 118 -35.55 -6.69 -29.22
N ALA A 119 -35.90 -6.64 -27.93
CA ALA A 119 -35.84 -7.79 -27.03
C ALA A 119 -36.76 -8.97 -27.45
N PHE A 120 -37.97 -8.68 -27.97
CA PHE A 120 -38.92 -9.70 -28.42
C PHE A 120 -38.98 -9.86 -29.95
N GLY A 121 -38.27 -9.01 -30.68
CA GLY A 121 -38.21 -9.02 -32.15
C GLY A 121 -36.80 -9.27 -32.63
N ALA A 122 -36.02 -8.21 -32.86
CA ALA A 122 -34.70 -8.29 -33.49
C ALA A 122 -33.73 -9.27 -32.80
N ASP A 123 -33.60 -9.17 -31.47
CA ASP A 123 -32.71 -10.02 -30.67
C ASP A 123 -33.16 -11.49 -30.71
N LEU A 124 -34.47 -11.71 -30.63
CA LEU A 124 -35.08 -13.03 -30.74
C LEU A 124 -34.93 -13.63 -32.15
N GLU A 125 -35.01 -12.80 -33.18
CA GLU A 125 -34.83 -13.17 -34.58
C GLU A 125 -33.37 -13.54 -34.86
N ILE A 126 -32.40 -12.79 -34.33
CA ILE A 126 -30.99 -13.17 -34.36
C ILE A 126 -30.77 -14.51 -33.66
N ASN A 127 -31.35 -14.70 -32.48
CA ASN A 127 -31.22 -15.95 -31.73
C ASN A 127 -31.77 -17.17 -32.50
N ASN A 128 -32.94 -17.02 -33.13
CA ASN A 128 -33.66 -18.12 -33.78
C ASN A 128 -33.22 -18.36 -35.22
N ASP A 129 -33.01 -17.28 -35.96
CA ASP A 129 -32.89 -17.23 -37.41
C ASP A 129 -31.57 -16.58 -37.86
N GLY A 130 -30.74 -16.09 -36.93
CA GLY A 130 -29.39 -15.60 -37.23
C GLY A 130 -29.32 -14.21 -37.84
N PHE A 131 -30.46 -13.57 -38.10
CA PHE A 131 -30.54 -12.27 -38.77
C PHE A 131 -31.66 -11.42 -38.20
N ALA A 132 -31.43 -10.11 -38.03
CA ALA A 132 -32.49 -9.14 -37.73
C ALA A 132 -33.12 -8.61 -39.04
N PHE A 133 -33.91 -9.43 -39.72
CA PHE A 133 -34.37 -9.16 -41.09
C PHE A 133 -35.13 -7.85 -41.24
N ALA A 134 -36.03 -7.53 -40.31
CA ALA A 134 -36.79 -6.29 -40.36
C ALA A 134 -35.88 -5.06 -40.25
N GLN A 135 -34.89 -5.10 -39.35
CA GLN A 135 -33.93 -4.01 -39.21
C GLN A 135 -32.97 -3.95 -40.41
N ILE A 136 -32.58 -5.08 -41.00
CA ILE A 136 -31.79 -5.13 -42.24
C ILE A 136 -32.56 -4.48 -43.41
N ALA A 137 -33.86 -4.71 -43.52
CA ALA A 137 -34.66 -4.08 -44.57
C ALA A 137 -34.76 -2.55 -44.39
N ASP A 138 -34.97 -2.08 -43.16
CA ASP A 138 -34.97 -0.65 -42.84
C ASP A 138 -33.59 -0.02 -43.04
N MET A 139 -32.52 -0.76 -42.74
CA MET A 139 -31.13 -0.37 -43.00
C MET A 139 -30.86 -0.14 -44.48
N GLU A 140 -31.24 -1.08 -45.35
CA GLU A 140 -31.10 -0.94 -46.80
C GLU A 140 -31.92 0.23 -47.35
N ALA A 141 -33.16 0.40 -46.85
CA ALA A 141 -34.02 1.51 -47.25
C ALA A 141 -33.41 2.86 -46.86
N TYR A 142 -32.88 2.97 -45.64
CA TYR A 142 -32.21 4.18 -45.16
C TYR A 142 -30.94 4.48 -45.95
N TYR A 143 -30.11 3.47 -46.21
CA TYR A 143 -28.90 3.63 -47.01
C TYR A 143 -29.21 4.10 -48.45
N ALA A 144 -30.24 3.53 -49.07
CA ALA A 144 -30.73 3.99 -50.37
C ALA A 144 -31.22 5.45 -50.31
N GLN A 145 -31.91 5.84 -49.24
CA GLN A 145 -32.36 7.22 -49.02
C GLN A 145 -31.18 8.19 -48.85
N LEU A 146 -30.13 7.81 -48.12
CA LEU A 146 -28.92 8.63 -47.94
C LEU A 146 -28.25 8.93 -49.28
N LYS A 147 -28.14 7.92 -50.15
CA LYS A 147 -27.60 8.08 -51.52
C LYS A 147 -28.52 8.93 -52.40
N ALA A 148 -29.84 8.68 -52.37
CA ALA A 148 -30.81 9.38 -53.21
C ALA A 148 -30.98 10.86 -52.84
N SER A 149 -30.86 11.20 -51.55
CA SER A 149 -30.94 12.57 -51.04
C SER A 149 -29.64 13.36 -51.24
N GLY A 150 -28.52 12.68 -51.54
CA GLY A 150 -27.19 13.28 -51.59
C GLY A 150 -26.56 13.54 -50.20
N ALA A 151 -27.20 13.07 -49.12
CA ALA A 151 -26.65 13.15 -47.77
C ALA A 151 -25.34 12.35 -47.66
N LEU A 152 -25.26 11.20 -48.34
CA LEU A 152 -24.02 10.47 -48.57
C LEU A 152 -23.57 10.66 -50.03
N PRO A 153 -22.52 11.46 -50.29
CA PRO A 153 -22.03 11.70 -51.65
C PRO A 153 -21.48 10.44 -52.32
N THR A 154 -21.61 10.37 -53.65
CA THR A 154 -20.98 9.30 -54.43
C THR A 154 -19.45 9.37 -54.31
N GLY A 155 -18.82 8.23 -53.98
CA GLY A 155 -17.37 8.15 -53.79
C GLY A 155 -16.89 8.70 -52.43
N ALA A 156 -17.80 8.94 -51.49
CA ALA A 156 -17.45 9.28 -50.11
C ALA A 156 -16.62 8.16 -49.47
N VAL A 157 -15.67 8.55 -48.60
CA VAL A 157 -14.99 7.60 -47.70
C VAL A 157 -15.99 7.23 -46.61
N LEU A 158 -16.59 6.04 -46.71
CA LEU A 158 -17.62 5.57 -45.79
C LEU A 158 -17.05 4.57 -44.79
N ASN A 159 -16.92 4.99 -43.54
CA ASN A 159 -16.71 4.10 -42.40
C ASN A 159 -18.06 3.64 -41.82
N VAL A 160 -18.08 2.50 -41.16
CA VAL A 160 -19.28 1.94 -40.50
C VAL A 160 -18.92 1.59 -39.06
N THR A 161 -19.85 1.80 -38.13
CA THR A 161 -19.69 1.34 -36.76
C THR A 161 -20.98 0.76 -36.19
N GLY A 162 -20.85 -0.17 -35.26
CA GLY A 162 -21.98 -0.75 -34.55
C GLY A 162 -21.58 -1.34 -33.20
N TYR A 163 -22.54 -1.37 -32.28
CA TYR A 163 -22.40 -2.00 -30.96
C TYR A 163 -23.57 -2.96 -30.71
N SER A 164 -23.31 -4.12 -30.09
CA SER A 164 -24.37 -5.11 -29.78
C SER A 164 -25.20 -5.45 -31.02
N LEU A 165 -26.54 -5.36 -30.98
CA LEU A 165 -27.42 -5.48 -32.15
C LEU A 165 -26.97 -4.61 -33.36
N GLY A 166 -26.47 -3.40 -33.12
CA GLY A 166 -25.95 -2.53 -34.17
C GLY A 166 -24.69 -3.09 -34.85
N ALA A 167 -23.87 -3.85 -34.14
CA ALA A 167 -22.69 -4.52 -34.71
C ALA A 167 -23.08 -5.71 -35.62
N HIS A 168 -24.18 -6.40 -35.33
CA HIS A 168 -24.77 -7.38 -36.26
C HIS A 168 -25.15 -6.70 -37.58
N LEU A 169 -25.87 -5.56 -37.51
CA LEU A 169 -26.23 -4.78 -38.70
C LEU A 169 -25.01 -4.27 -39.46
N ALA A 170 -24.00 -3.75 -38.75
CA ALA A 170 -22.73 -3.31 -39.34
C ALA A 170 -22.03 -4.43 -40.11
N THR A 171 -22.03 -5.65 -39.55
CA THR A 171 -21.45 -6.84 -40.19
C THR A 171 -22.18 -7.17 -41.49
N VAL A 172 -23.52 -7.27 -41.45
CA VAL A 172 -24.34 -7.56 -42.64
C VAL A 172 -24.19 -6.45 -43.69
N PHE A 173 -24.27 -5.18 -43.28
CA PHE A 173 -24.12 -4.04 -44.16
C PHE A 173 -22.78 -4.06 -44.92
N THR A 174 -21.70 -4.35 -44.19
CA THR A 174 -20.35 -4.41 -44.77
C THR A 174 -20.22 -5.55 -45.77
N GLU A 175 -20.86 -6.69 -45.51
CA GLU A 175 -20.86 -7.83 -46.42
C GLU A 175 -21.65 -7.55 -47.71
N VAL A 176 -22.78 -6.86 -47.61
CA VAL A 176 -23.63 -6.47 -48.76
C VAL A 176 -22.98 -5.33 -49.57
N HIS A 177 -22.45 -4.32 -48.90
CA HIS A 177 -21.93 -3.08 -49.50
C HIS A 177 -20.41 -2.96 -49.41
N ALA A 178 -19.69 -4.08 -49.43
CA ALA A 178 -18.23 -4.11 -49.28
C ALA A 178 -17.49 -3.17 -50.23
N ALA A 179 -18.01 -2.91 -51.43
CA ALA A 179 -17.40 -1.99 -52.39
C ALA A 179 -17.50 -0.51 -51.98
N ASP A 180 -18.55 -0.14 -51.25
CA ASP A 180 -18.81 1.24 -50.82
C ASP A 180 -18.17 1.54 -49.45
N VAL A 181 -17.91 0.51 -48.63
CA VAL A 181 -17.33 0.65 -47.28
C VAL A 181 -15.81 0.75 -47.34
N ASN A 182 -15.25 1.77 -46.68
CA ASN A 182 -13.82 1.90 -46.41
C ASN A 182 -13.39 0.92 -45.30
N HIS A 183 -13.97 1.06 -44.10
CA HIS A 183 -13.70 0.19 -42.96
C HIS A 183 -14.89 0.14 -41.99
N THR A 184 -14.99 -0.94 -41.22
CA THR A 184 -16.05 -1.18 -40.24
C THR A 184 -15.47 -1.52 -38.87
N TYR A 185 -15.98 -0.88 -37.82
CA TYR A 185 -15.58 -1.11 -36.43
C TYR A 185 -16.77 -1.63 -35.63
N THR A 186 -16.67 -2.84 -35.08
CA THR A 186 -17.74 -3.45 -34.29
C THR A 186 -17.30 -3.68 -32.85
N PHE A 187 -18.24 -3.48 -31.92
CA PHE A 187 -18.00 -3.60 -30.48
C PHE A 187 -19.05 -4.52 -29.87
N ASN A 188 -18.63 -5.57 -29.15
CA ASN A 188 -19.50 -6.53 -28.48
C ASN A 188 -20.69 -7.01 -29.33
N GLY A 189 -20.45 -7.29 -30.62
CA GLY A 189 -21.52 -7.64 -31.56
C GLY A 189 -21.64 -9.13 -31.77
N PRO A 190 -22.84 -9.71 -31.81
CA PRO A 190 -23.00 -10.99 -32.49
C PRO A 190 -22.74 -10.77 -33.99
N GLY A 191 -22.10 -11.75 -34.62
CA GLY A 191 -22.03 -11.88 -36.06
C GLY A 191 -23.41 -12.19 -36.67
N ARG A 192 -23.41 -12.65 -37.91
CA ARG A 192 -24.62 -13.10 -38.60
C ARG A 192 -24.74 -14.63 -38.61
N GLY A 193 -25.95 -15.13 -38.87
CA GLY A 193 -26.22 -16.55 -39.01
C GLY A 193 -25.46 -17.19 -40.18
N ALA A 194 -25.29 -18.52 -40.13
CA ALA A 194 -24.69 -19.29 -41.22
C ALA A 194 -25.69 -19.54 -42.36
N LEU A 195 -25.26 -19.32 -43.62
CA LEU A 195 -26.07 -19.53 -44.82
C LEU A 195 -25.64 -20.80 -45.57
N ASP A 196 -26.58 -21.42 -46.29
CA ASP A 196 -26.30 -22.48 -47.27
C ASP A 196 -25.76 -21.84 -48.56
N GLY A 197 -24.43 -21.70 -48.63
CA GLY A 197 -23.74 -20.87 -49.60
C GLY A 197 -23.73 -19.41 -49.13
N ASN A 198 -22.53 -18.82 -48.99
CA ASN A 198 -22.29 -17.49 -48.39
C ASN A 198 -22.82 -16.31 -49.24
N ASN A 199 -24.07 -16.33 -49.70
CA ASN A 199 -24.66 -15.31 -50.57
C ASN A 199 -25.59 -14.36 -49.78
N VAL A 200 -25.01 -13.61 -48.84
CA VAL A 200 -25.75 -12.61 -48.04
C VAL A 200 -26.37 -11.55 -48.95
N THR A 201 -25.65 -11.10 -49.98
CA THR A 201 -26.17 -10.11 -50.95
C THR A 201 -27.46 -10.60 -51.64
N GLY A 202 -27.51 -11.89 -52.02
CA GLY A 202 -28.70 -12.49 -52.62
C GLY A 202 -29.86 -12.59 -51.65
N LEU A 203 -29.60 -13.01 -50.41
CA LEU A 203 -30.61 -13.09 -49.35
C LEU A 203 -31.22 -11.71 -49.06
N VAL A 204 -30.38 -10.67 -48.94
CA VAL A 204 -30.86 -9.30 -48.69
C VAL A 204 -31.61 -8.76 -49.91
N ALA A 205 -31.19 -9.07 -51.14
CA ALA A 205 -31.94 -8.68 -52.34
C ALA A 205 -33.32 -9.35 -52.41
N GLU A 206 -33.42 -10.62 -52.01
CA GLU A 206 -34.68 -11.36 -51.94
C GLU A 206 -35.60 -10.82 -50.85
N LEU A 207 -35.07 -10.58 -49.64
CA LEU A 207 -35.77 -9.88 -48.56
C LEU A 207 -36.38 -8.57 -49.08
N MET A 208 -35.57 -7.72 -49.73
CA MET A 208 -36.04 -6.43 -50.24
C MET A 208 -37.08 -6.56 -51.35
N ALA A 209 -37.04 -7.63 -52.14
CA ALA A 209 -38.03 -7.89 -53.20
C ALA A 209 -39.38 -8.38 -52.65
N LEU A 210 -39.36 -9.14 -51.55
CA LEU A 210 -40.55 -9.68 -50.90
C LEU A 210 -41.16 -8.72 -49.87
N MET A 211 -40.37 -7.82 -49.31
CA MET A 211 -40.84 -6.77 -48.41
C MET A 211 -41.93 -5.93 -49.09
N PRO A 212 -43.12 -5.76 -48.48
CA PRO A 212 -44.18 -4.97 -49.08
C PRO A 212 -43.72 -3.53 -49.33
N THR A 213 -44.04 -2.96 -50.49
CA THR A 213 -43.80 -1.54 -50.78
C THR A 213 -44.53 -0.57 -49.82
N ASN A 214 -45.51 -1.10 -49.06
CA ASN A 214 -46.27 -0.41 -48.01
C ASN A 214 -45.77 -0.69 -46.57
N SER A 215 -44.68 -1.43 -46.38
CA SER A 215 -44.11 -1.75 -45.04
C SER A 215 -43.64 -0.50 -44.27
N THR A 216 -43.47 0.63 -44.96
CA THR A 216 -43.18 1.96 -44.40
C THR A 216 -44.37 2.63 -43.66
N LEU A 217 -45.52 1.97 -43.51
CA LEU A 217 -46.76 2.55 -42.96
C LEU A 217 -47.04 2.23 -41.48
N LEU A 218 -46.25 1.37 -40.84
CA LEU A 218 -46.44 1.16 -39.41
C LEU A 218 -45.96 2.41 -38.65
N PRO A 219 -46.83 3.04 -37.83
CA PRO A 219 -46.43 4.20 -37.06
C PRO A 219 -45.30 3.83 -36.11
N ARG A 220 -44.51 4.82 -35.69
CA ARG A 220 -43.32 4.65 -34.85
C ARG A 220 -43.55 3.85 -33.54
N ASN A 221 -44.80 3.80 -33.10
CA ASN A 221 -45.26 3.08 -31.91
C ASN A 221 -45.89 1.70 -32.21
N ALA A 222 -45.76 1.18 -33.43
CA ALA A 222 -46.15 -0.18 -33.81
C ALA A 222 -44.91 -1.10 -33.88
N SER A 223 -45.13 -2.40 -34.07
CA SER A 223 -44.10 -3.43 -34.16
C SER A 223 -44.36 -4.34 -35.36
N VAL A 224 -43.37 -4.49 -36.24
CA VAL A 224 -43.46 -5.36 -37.42
C VAL A 224 -43.48 -6.85 -37.08
N TYR A 225 -42.84 -7.24 -35.97
CA TYR A 225 -42.71 -8.64 -35.55
C TYR A 225 -44.04 -9.31 -35.17
N GLY A 226 -45.10 -8.53 -34.94
CA GLY A 226 -46.44 -9.05 -34.69
C GLY A 226 -47.26 -9.33 -35.94
N GLU A 227 -46.76 -8.95 -37.12
CA GLU A 227 -47.53 -9.00 -38.36
C GLU A 227 -47.49 -10.38 -39.02
N GLY A 228 -48.67 -10.90 -39.40
CA GLY A 228 -48.78 -12.24 -40.01
C GLY A 228 -48.00 -12.37 -41.33
N TRP A 229 -48.01 -11.32 -42.16
CA TRP A 229 -47.27 -11.31 -43.42
C TRP A 229 -45.75 -11.34 -43.23
N TYR A 230 -45.25 -10.75 -42.14
CA TYR A 230 -43.82 -10.75 -41.82
C TYR A 230 -43.39 -12.14 -41.39
N ASN A 231 -44.18 -12.80 -40.54
CA ASN A 231 -43.91 -14.18 -40.13
C ASN A 231 -43.91 -15.16 -41.31
N ASP A 232 -44.82 -14.99 -42.27
CA ASP A 232 -44.84 -15.78 -43.51
C ASP A 232 -43.59 -15.54 -44.36
N LEU A 233 -43.13 -14.28 -44.48
CA LEU A 233 -41.90 -13.90 -45.17
C LEU A 233 -40.67 -14.56 -44.53
N ILE A 234 -40.51 -14.49 -43.22
CA ILE A 234 -39.37 -15.11 -42.53
C ILE A 234 -39.39 -16.62 -42.71
N ALA A 235 -40.57 -17.26 -42.72
CA ALA A 235 -40.69 -18.67 -43.01
C ALA A 235 -40.23 -19.05 -44.43
N GLU A 236 -40.42 -18.17 -45.42
CA GLU A 236 -39.94 -18.35 -46.80
C GLU A 236 -38.40 -18.26 -46.87
N LEU A 237 -37.82 -17.27 -46.19
CA LEU A 237 -36.36 -17.02 -46.19
C LEU A 237 -35.55 -18.10 -45.44
N LYS A 238 -36.17 -18.85 -44.52
CA LYS A 238 -35.50 -19.93 -43.76
C LYS A 238 -34.86 -21.01 -44.65
N SER A 239 -35.28 -21.13 -45.91
CA SER A 239 -34.70 -22.08 -46.87
C SER A 239 -33.24 -21.80 -47.23
N HIS A 240 -32.74 -20.58 -46.96
CA HIS A 240 -31.34 -20.20 -47.19
C HIS A 240 -30.39 -20.55 -46.05
N PHE A 241 -30.89 -21.09 -44.94
CA PHE A 241 -30.09 -21.32 -43.74
C PHE A 241 -29.39 -22.68 -43.73
N HIS A 242 -28.24 -22.71 -43.08
CA HIS A 242 -27.46 -23.94 -42.96
C HIS A 242 -28.22 -25.02 -42.13
N PRO A 243 -28.15 -26.32 -42.51
CA PRO A 243 -28.93 -27.38 -41.86
C PRO A 243 -28.62 -27.61 -40.38
N TYR A 244 -27.43 -27.20 -39.92
CA TYR A 244 -26.99 -27.30 -38.53
C TYR A 244 -27.41 -26.09 -37.67
N GLY A 245 -28.29 -25.23 -38.20
CA GLY A 245 -28.96 -24.16 -37.49
C GLY A 245 -28.46 -22.77 -37.89
N ALA A 246 -29.40 -21.82 -37.90
CA ALA A 246 -29.16 -20.39 -38.08
C ALA A 246 -28.66 -19.69 -36.79
N SER A 247 -28.41 -20.47 -35.74
CA SER A 247 -28.06 -19.94 -34.42
C SER A 247 -26.65 -19.35 -34.42
N PRO A 248 -26.47 -18.10 -33.96
CA PRO A 248 -25.15 -17.48 -33.84
C PRO A 248 -24.28 -18.19 -32.80
N PHE A 249 -24.78 -19.08 -31.94
CA PHE A 249 -23.93 -19.76 -30.95
C PHE A 249 -23.01 -20.87 -31.52
N ASN A 250 -22.93 -21.02 -32.85
CA ASN A 250 -21.95 -21.89 -33.49
C ASN A 250 -20.71 -21.08 -33.88
N SER A 251 -19.61 -21.31 -33.16
CA SER A 251 -18.36 -20.55 -33.27
C SER A 251 -17.63 -20.86 -34.59
N SER A 252 -17.86 -20.06 -35.62
CA SER A 252 -17.02 -20.09 -36.82
C SER A 252 -16.47 -18.70 -37.12
N ASN A 253 -15.20 -18.50 -36.76
CA ASN A 253 -14.41 -17.35 -37.17
C ASN A 253 -14.23 -17.34 -38.70
N GLY A 254 -14.51 -16.20 -39.33
CA GLY A 254 -14.38 -15.98 -40.77
C GLY A 254 -15.49 -16.63 -41.60
N GLY A 255 -15.46 -16.38 -42.91
CA GLY A 255 -16.50 -16.86 -43.83
C GLY A 255 -17.53 -15.80 -44.19
N LEU A 256 -17.19 -14.53 -43.99
CA LEU A 256 -17.88 -13.42 -44.63
C LEU A 256 -17.51 -13.38 -46.12
N SER A 257 -18.49 -13.09 -46.96
CA SER A 257 -18.32 -12.97 -48.41
C SER A 257 -17.77 -11.60 -48.82
N ASN A 258 -17.48 -11.45 -50.12
CA ASN A 258 -17.12 -10.18 -50.75
C ASN A 258 -15.87 -9.46 -50.18
N GLY A 259 -15.03 -10.16 -49.41
CA GLY A 259 -13.85 -9.59 -48.76
C GLY A 259 -14.16 -8.76 -47.50
N ALA A 260 -15.37 -8.87 -46.95
CA ALA A 260 -15.79 -8.14 -45.76
C ALA A 260 -14.95 -8.48 -44.51
N ASP A 261 -14.43 -9.72 -44.42
CA ASP A 261 -13.51 -10.14 -43.35
C ASP A 261 -12.30 -9.19 -43.20
N ALA A 262 -11.79 -8.65 -44.31
CA ALA A 262 -10.63 -7.75 -44.29
C ALA A 262 -10.98 -6.28 -44.00
N LYS A 263 -12.29 -5.94 -43.96
CA LYS A 263 -12.79 -4.58 -43.74
C LYS A 263 -13.39 -4.38 -42.35
N ILE A 264 -13.65 -5.46 -41.62
CA ILE A 264 -14.25 -5.40 -40.29
C ILE A 264 -13.15 -5.62 -39.25
N THR A 265 -13.10 -4.74 -38.27
CA THR A 265 -12.38 -4.97 -37.02
C THR A 265 -13.38 -5.09 -35.89
N GLN A 266 -13.35 -6.23 -35.21
CA GLN A 266 -14.26 -6.54 -34.13
C GLN A 266 -13.53 -6.56 -32.79
N LEU A 267 -14.06 -5.82 -31.82
CA LEU A 267 -13.63 -5.86 -30.43
C LEU A 267 -14.72 -6.46 -29.55
N TYR A 268 -14.29 -7.22 -28.56
CA TYR A 268 -15.16 -7.63 -27.47
C TYR A 268 -14.50 -7.45 -26.11
N GLY A 269 -15.25 -6.93 -25.15
CA GLY A 269 -14.83 -6.78 -23.77
C GLY A 269 -14.81 -8.12 -23.03
N ARG A 270 -13.78 -8.36 -22.22
CA ARG A 270 -13.75 -9.45 -21.25
C ARG A 270 -12.91 -9.10 -20.01
N ALA A 271 -13.51 -9.26 -18.84
CA ALA A 271 -12.87 -9.10 -17.53
C ALA A 271 -11.88 -10.25 -17.23
N ASN A 272 -11.27 -10.24 -16.04
CA ASN A 272 -10.27 -11.23 -15.62
C ASN A 272 -10.85 -12.60 -15.24
N HIS A 273 -12.15 -12.70 -14.96
CA HIS A 273 -12.81 -13.95 -14.56
C HIS A 273 -13.38 -14.74 -15.76
N ASP A 274 -13.89 -15.95 -15.47
CA ASP A 274 -14.44 -16.91 -16.45
C ASP A 274 -15.82 -16.51 -17.01
N ASP A 275 -16.03 -15.23 -17.26
CA ASP A 275 -17.27 -14.72 -17.82
C ASP A 275 -17.60 -15.29 -19.19
N LEU A 276 -18.90 -15.48 -19.40
CA LEU A 276 -19.46 -16.00 -20.62
C LEU A 276 -19.44 -14.94 -21.73
N GLU A 277 -18.69 -15.21 -22.79
CA GLU A 277 -18.61 -14.37 -24.01
C GLU A 277 -19.82 -14.56 -24.97
N LEU A 278 -20.94 -15.11 -24.48
CA LEU A 278 -22.00 -15.73 -25.29
C LEU A 278 -22.56 -14.85 -26.41
N VAL A 279 -22.60 -13.52 -26.24
CA VAL A 279 -23.16 -12.60 -27.24
C VAL A 279 -22.07 -11.96 -28.11
N ALA A 280 -20.97 -11.51 -27.49
CA ALA A 280 -20.00 -10.61 -28.12
C ALA A 280 -19.07 -11.27 -29.16
N ASN A 281 -19.01 -12.61 -29.18
CA ASN A 281 -18.12 -13.39 -30.05
C ASN A 281 -18.83 -14.61 -30.65
N SER A 282 -20.11 -14.43 -30.99
CA SER A 282 -20.97 -15.49 -31.54
C SER A 282 -21.26 -15.25 -33.03
N GLY A 283 -21.40 -16.31 -33.81
CA GLY A 283 -21.91 -16.30 -35.18
C GLY A 283 -20.80 -16.30 -36.21
N VAL A 284 -21.15 -15.93 -37.45
CA VAL A 284 -20.17 -15.70 -38.52
C VAL A 284 -19.82 -14.23 -38.53
N HIS A 285 -18.56 -13.93 -38.22
CA HIS A 285 -18.02 -12.58 -38.21
C HIS A 285 -16.51 -12.59 -38.54
N ALA A 286 -15.96 -11.40 -38.75
CA ALA A 286 -14.52 -11.21 -38.93
C ALA A 286 -13.76 -11.57 -37.64
N PRO A 287 -12.44 -11.84 -37.70
CA PRO A 287 -11.65 -12.14 -36.50
C PRO A 287 -11.86 -11.10 -35.40
N ALA A 288 -12.35 -11.56 -34.25
CA ALA A 288 -12.57 -10.72 -33.08
C ALA A 288 -11.30 -10.61 -32.24
N THR A 289 -11.10 -9.45 -31.62
CA THR A 289 -9.99 -9.17 -30.71
C THR A 289 -10.54 -8.86 -29.33
N ARG A 290 -10.05 -9.56 -28.31
CA ARG A 290 -10.38 -9.28 -26.92
C ARG A 290 -9.82 -7.92 -26.51
N LEU A 291 -10.59 -7.23 -25.68
CA LEU A 291 -10.20 -6.05 -24.94
C LEU A 291 -10.44 -6.29 -23.44
N PHE A 292 -9.43 -6.10 -22.61
CA PHE A 292 -9.61 -6.05 -21.15
C PHE A 292 -10.67 -5.01 -20.78
N ILE A 293 -11.53 -5.31 -19.83
CA ILE A 293 -12.44 -4.34 -19.22
C ILE A 293 -12.60 -4.67 -17.74
N GLU A 294 -12.78 -3.66 -16.92
CA GLU A 294 -13.12 -3.86 -15.51
C GLU A 294 -14.54 -4.42 -15.40
N ASP A 295 -14.74 -5.39 -14.51
CA ASP A 295 -16.04 -6.07 -14.36
C ASP A 295 -17.16 -5.09 -13.95
N GLN A 296 -18.42 -5.41 -14.23
CA GLN A 296 -19.57 -4.70 -13.63
C GLN A 296 -20.23 -5.56 -12.56
N PRO A 297 -20.71 -4.99 -11.44
CA PRO A 297 -21.54 -5.73 -10.51
C PRO A 297 -22.78 -6.29 -11.20
N ASN A 298 -23.00 -7.61 -11.15
CA ASN A 298 -24.15 -8.22 -11.80
C ASN A 298 -25.48 -7.72 -11.17
N LEU A 299 -26.25 -6.96 -11.94
CA LEU A 299 -27.55 -6.44 -11.52
C LEU A 299 -28.62 -7.53 -11.69
N THR A 300 -28.84 -8.32 -10.64
CA THR A 300 -29.92 -9.29 -10.42
C THR A 300 -30.91 -9.47 -11.58
N GLY A 301 -30.76 -10.58 -12.31
CA GLY A 301 -31.72 -11.04 -13.32
C GLY A 301 -31.16 -12.20 -14.12
N THR A 302 -31.95 -13.26 -14.30
CA THR A 302 -31.64 -14.34 -15.24
C THR A 302 -31.76 -13.79 -16.66
N GLY A 303 -30.64 -13.37 -17.26
CA GLY A 303 -30.65 -12.60 -18.50
C GLY A 303 -29.77 -13.13 -19.62
N GLY A 304 -29.94 -14.41 -20.00
CA GLY A 304 -29.55 -14.80 -21.36
C GLY A 304 -30.60 -14.30 -22.35
N PHE A 305 -30.25 -13.41 -23.29
CA PHE A 305 -31.07 -12.78 -24.36
C PHE A 305 -32.44 -12.16 -23.99
N ILE A 306 -33.14 -12.62 -22.93
CA ILE A 306 -34.52 -12.33 -22.53
C ILE A 306 -34.57 -11.98 -21.02
N GLY A 307 -33.59 -11.24 -20.52
CA GLY A 307 -33.52 -10.77 -19.12
C GLY A 307 -34.25 -9.45 -18.91
N ASN A 308 -35.08 -9.36 -17.87
CA ASN A 308 -35.88 -8.18 -17.54
C ASN A 308 -35.08 -6.95 -17.03
N SER A 309 -33.76 -7.04 -16.90
CA SER A 309 -32.89 -5.99 -16.34
C SER A 309 -31.67 -5.73 -17.23
N GLY A 310 -31.88 -4.92 -18.28
CA GLY A 310 -31.06 -3.71 -18.55
C GLY A 310 -29.60 -3.79 -18.98
N ASP A 311 -28.82 -4.82 -18.67
CA ASP A 311 -27.40 -4.91 -19.08
C ASP A 311 -27.05 -6.38 -19.31
N PHE A 312 -26.66 -6.72 -20.54
CA PHE A 312 -26.43 -8.11 -20.97
C PHE A 312 -25.09 -8.64 -20.48
N GLY A 313 -25.00 -9.06 -19.22
CA GLY A 313 -23.74 -9.60 -18.68
C GLY A 313 -22.73 -8.49 -18.40
N THR A 314 -21.87 -8.75 -17.44
CA THR A 314 -21.01 -7.72 -16.83
C THR A 314 -19.92 -7.21 -17.80
N THR A 315 -19.65 -7.97 -18.86
CA THR A 315 -18.65 -7.66 -19.91
C THR A 315 -19.22 -7.01 -21.18
N HIS A 316 -20.55 -6.92 -21.33
CA HIS A 316 -21.19 -6.35 -22.52
C HIS A 316 -21.42 -4.83 -22.36
N SER A 317 -20.36 -4.08 -22.08
CA SER A 317 -20.43 -2.62 -21.88
C SER A 317 -19.50 -1.88 -22.82
N LEU A 318 -20.07 -1.07 -23.72
CA LEU A 318 -19.29 -0.20 -24.59
C LEU A 318 -18.49 0.85 -23.79
N VAL A 319 -19.03 1.35 -22.67
CA VAL A 319 -18.38 2.41 -21.88
C VAL A 319 -17.06 1.92 -21.30
N LEU A 320 -17.04 0.71 -20.74
CA LEU A 320 -15.82 0.12 -20.19
C LEU A 320 -14.74 -0.12 -21.25
N MET A 321 -15.16 -0.53 -22.46
CA MET A 321 -14.24 -0.66 -23.58
C MET A 321 -13.61 0.68 -23.94
N VAL A 322 -14.39 1.77 -23.92
CA VAL A 322 -13.88 3.11 -24.24
C VAL A 322 -12.93 3.64 -23.18
N ASP A 323 -13.22 3.40 -21.90
CA ASP A 323 -12.34 3.82 -20.80
C ASP A 323 -11.01 3.04 -20.85
N THR A 324 -11.05 1.73 -21.15
CA THR A 324 -9.84 0.92 -21.40
C THR A 324 -9.05 1.46 -22.58
N LEU A 325 -9.70 1.72 -23.72
CA LEU A 325 -9.05 2.25 -24.92
C LEU A 325 -8.42 3.64 -24.66
N ALA A 326 -9.08 4.48 -23.86
CA ALA A 326 -8.56 5.78 -23.46
C ALA A 326 -7.30 5.66 -22.61
N LEU A 327 -7.26 4.71 -21.67
CA LEU A 327 -6.06 4.42 -20.89
C LEU A 327 -4.93 3.89 -21.78
N ILE A 328 -5.21 2.91 -22.65
CA ILE A 328 -4.18 2.38 -23.57
C ILE A 328 -3.63 3.48 -24.48
N ASP A 329 -4.49 4.32 -25.06
CA ASP A 329 -4.07 5.47 -25.89
C ASP A 329 -3.20 6.46 -25.09
N THR A 330 -3.54 6.69 -23.82
CA THR A 330 -2.74 7.54 -22.92
C THR A 330 -1.37 6.93 -22.65
N LEU A 331 -1.30 5.65 -22.29
CA LEU A 331 -0.05 4.94 -22.04
C LEU A 331 0.83 4.86 -23.28
N LEU A 332 0.26 4.63 -24.46
CA LEU A 332 1.01 4.63 -25.72
C LEU A 332 1.52 6.04 -26.09
N THR A 333 0.85 7.10 -25.63
CA THR A 333 1.28 8.48 -25.82
C THR A 333 2.46 8.82 -24.90
N ILE A 334 2.35 8.51 -23.61
CA ILE A 334 3.37 8.90 -22.62
C ILE A 334 4.52 7.90 -22.53
N ALA A 335 4.30 6.63 -22.86
CA ALA A 335 5.27 5.54 -22.81
C ALA A 335 5.32 4.76 -24.15
N PRO A 336 5.78 5.39 -25.25
CA PRO A 336 5.69 4.82 -26.60
C PRO A 336 6.53 3.55 -26.81
N THR A 337 7.52 3.29 -25.95
CA THR A 337 8.31 2.05 -25.96
C THR A 337 7.50 0.81 -25.55
N ASN A 338 6.35 1.02 -24.90
CA ASN A 338 5.41 -0.03 -24.50
C ASN A 338 4.39 -0.30 -25.61
N SER A 339 4.88 -0.58 -26.82
CA SER A 339 4.07 -0.57 -28.04
C SER A 339 3.18 -1.80 -28.25
N ASP A 340 3.12 -2.75 -27.32
CA ASP A 340 2.30 -3.94 -27.48
C ASP A 340 1.03 -3.86 -26.62
N PRO A 341 -0.15 -3.69 -27.24
CA PRO A 341 -1.41 -3.66 -26.51
C PRO A 341 -1.74 -4.95 -25.75
N ALA A 342 -1.21 -6.11 -26.15
CA ALA A 342 -1.41 -7.34 -25.39
C ALA A 342 -0.68 -7.29 -24.05
N THR A 343 0.54 -6.76 -24.04
CA THR A 343 1.32 -6.49 -22.81
C THR A 343 0.61 -5.49 -21.89
N LEU A 344 0.04 -4.40 -22.44
CA LEU A 344 -0.68 -3.41 -21.63
C LEU A 344 -1.97 -3.99 -21.03
N GLN A 345 -2.74 -4.77 -21.78
CA GLN A 345 -3.93 -5.42 -21.24
C GLN A 345 -3.58 -6.46 -20.17
N ALA A 346 -2.49 -7.19 -20.33
CA ALA A 346 -1.99 -8.06 -19.29
C ALA A 346 -1.56 -7.25 -18.05
N LEU A 347 -0.93 -6.08 -18.22
CA LEU A 347 -0.61 -5.17 -17.11
C LEU A 347 -1.87 -4.76 -16.34
N PHE A 348 -2.96 -4.48 -17.05
CA PHE A 348 -4.24 -4.14 -16.41
C PHE A 348 -4.75 -5.31 -15.56
N SER A 349 -4.62 -6.54 -16.07
CA SER A 349 -5.09 -7.73 -15.36
C SER A 349 -4.36 -8.03 -14.05
N ILE A 350 -3.15 -7.49 -13.83
CA ILE A 350 -2.38 -7.71 -12.60
C ILE A 350 -2.38 -6.50 -11.66
N ALA A 351 -2.95 -5.36 -12.09
CA ALA A 351 -2.91 -4.11 -11.35
C ALA A 351 -3.94 -4.01 -10.23
N SER A 352 -4.98 -4.87 -10.23
CA SER A 352 -6.02 -4.83 -9.23
C SER A 352 -5.53 -5.09 -7.80
N ASN A 353 -6.25 -4.59 -6.79
CA ASN A 353 -6.09 -4.99 -5.39
C ASN A 353 -7.31 -5.78 -4.87
N GLU A 354 -8.27 -6.10 -5.72
CA GLU A 354 -9.55 -6.67 -5.31
C GLU A 354 -10.02 -7.73 -6.30
N ARG A 355 -10.71 -8.76 -5.81
CA ARG A 355 -11.35 -9.72 -6.70
C ARG A 355 -12.71 -9.20 -7.15
N GLY A 356 -13.01 -9.33 -8.45
CA GLY A 356 -14.39 -9.32 -8.93
C GLY A 356 -15.15 -10.53 -8.38
N SER A 357 -16.41 -10.38 -8.01
CA SER A 357 -17.27 -11.51 -7.62
C SER A 357 -18.67 -11.30 -8.17
N GLY A 358 -19.30 -12.33 -8.72
CA GLY A 358 -20.66 -12.22 -9.22
C GLY A 358 -21.10 -13.45 -9.99
N GLY A 359 -22.03 -14.23 -9.43
CA GLY A 359 -22.69 -15.30 -10.15
C GLY A 359 -23.75 -14.75 -11.12
N ILE A 360 -24.12 -15.51 -12.16
CA ILE A 360 -25.21 -15.12 -13.07
C ILE A 360 -26.51 -14.91 -12.28
N GLY A 361 -26.96 -13.66 -12.16
CA GLY A 361 -28.21 -13.28 -11.47
C GLY A 361 -28.07 -12.94 -9.99
N GLU A 362 -26.85 -12.92 -9.44
CA GLU A 362 -26.56 -12.50 -8.06
C GLU A 362 -25.89 -11.13 -8.04
N ALA A 363 -26.12 -10.33 -7.00
CA ALA A 363 -25.41 -9.07 -6.84
C ALA A 363 -23.91 -9.34 -6.63
N GLY A 364 -23.10 -8.93 -7.59
CA GLY A 364 -21.66 -9.03 -7.53
C GLY A 364 -20.95 -7.82 -6.94
N GLU A 365 -19.65 -7.93 -6.66
CA GLU A 365 -18.74 -6.82 -6.39
C GLU A 365 -17.74 -6.72 -7.56
N SER A 366 -17.54 -5.53 -8.12
CA SER A 366 -16.60 -5.35 -9.23
C SER A 366 -15.14 -5.24 -8.75
N GLU A 367 -14.23 -5.66 -9.63
CA GLU A 367 -12.78 -5.46 -9.53
C GLU A 367 -12.40 -3.96 -9.53
N SER A 368 -13.20 -3.07 -10.17
CA SER A 368 -13.26 -1.59 -10.14
C SER A 368 -12.01 -0.71 -9.94
N ASN A 369 -10.79 -1.26 -9.89
CA ASN A 369 -9.59 -0.54 -9.47
C ASN A 369 -8.34 -0.82 -10.32
N SER A 370 -8.44 -1.61 -11.39
CA SER A 370 -7.28 -1.96 -12.21
C SER A 370 -6.75 -0.73 -12.94
N HIS A 371 -7.64 0.03 -13.57
CA HIS A 371 -7.28 1.26 -14.27
C HIS A 371 -6.90 2.37 -13.28
N GLU A 372 -7.66 2.53 -12.19
CA GLU A 372 -7.39 3.51 -11.16
C GLU A 372 -6.03 3.29 -10.49
N ASN A 373 -5.66 2.05 -10.16
CA ASN A 373 -4.37 1.74 -9.56
C ASN A 373 -3.21 2.11 -10.49
N ILE A 374 -3.34 1.87 -11.79
CA ILE A 374 -2.32 2.27 -12.78
C ILE A 374 -2.20 3.79 -12.85
N ILE A 375 -3.33 4.49 -12.92
CA ILE A 375 -3.35 5.94 -13.02
C ILE A 375 -2.81 6.57 -11.73
N ASN A 376 -3.27 6.12 -10.56
CA ASN A 376 -2.82 6.62 -9.27
C ASN A 376 -1.32 6.38 -9.07
N ALA A 377 -0.81 5.19 -9.40
CA ALA A 377 0.62 4.90 -9.31
C ALA A 377 1.48 5.80 -10.22
N LEU A 378 1.01 6.11 -11.43
CA LEU A 378 1.70 7.04 -12.32
C LEU A 378 1.61 8.49 -11.83
N ARG A 379 0.47 8.90 -11.27
CA ARG A 379 0.26 10.28 -10.79
C ARG A 379 1.01 10.56 -9.50
N LEU A 380 1.15 9.60 -8.60
CA LEU A 380 2.02 9.74 -7.43
C LEU A 380 3.46 10.10 -7.81
N LEU A 381 3.93 9.63 -8.97
CA LEU A 381 5.27 9.91 -9.48
C LEU A 381 5.38 11.21 -10.30
N LEU A 382 4.32 11.62 -10.98
CA LEU A 382 4.37 12.67 -12.01
C LEU A 382 3.56 13.93 -11.70
N ASP A 383 2.55 13.82 -10.84
CA ASP A 383 1.53 14.83 -10.58
C ASP A 383 0.95 14.62 -9.18
N ALA A 384 1.75 14.83 -8.13
CA ALA A 384 1.39 14.50 -6.74
C ALA A 384 0.25 15.35 -6.14
N GLU A 385 -0.11 16.49 -6.74
CA GLU A 385 -1.20 17.37 -6.28
C GLU A 385 -2.59 16.92 -6.76
N PHE A 386 -2.91 15.63 -6.61
CA PHE A 386 -4.14 15.08 -7.16
C PHE A 386 -5.09 14.44 -6.17
N LEU A 387 -6.37 14.46 -6.54
CA LEU A 387 -7.37 13.61 -5.91
C LEU A 387 -7.19 12.19 -6.42
N GLU A 388 -6.76 11.30 -5.53
CA GLU A 388 -6.71 9.86 -5.78
C GLU A 388 -8.03 9.36 -6.37
N LEU A 389 -7.95 8.62 -7.48
CA LEU A 389 -9.12 7.97 -8.05
C LEU A 389 -9.54 6.84 -7.12
N LYS A 390 -10.73 6.97 -6.52
CA LYS A 390 -11.25 5.96 -5.59
C LYS A 390 -12.11 4.96 -6.35
N PRO A 391 -11.75 3.67 -6.34
CA PRO A 391 -12.57 2.65 -6.97
C PRO A 391 -13.91 2.54 -6.25
N SER A 392 -14.99 2.43 -7.02
CA SER A 392 -16.31 2.19 -6.45
C SER A 392 -16.80 0.80 -6.83
N ARG A 393 -16.93 -0.06 -5.83
CA ARG A 393 -17.51 -1.41 -5.97
C ARG A 393 -19.03 -1.40 -6.04
N ALA A 394 -19.65 -0.23 -5.90
CA ALA A 394 -21.11 -0.11 -5.87
C ALA A 394 -21.71 -0.37 -7.26
N ALA A 395 -22.76 -1.18 -7.30
CA ALA A 395 -23.51 -1.43 -8.53
C ALA A 395 -23.97 -0.13 -9.20
N GLY A 396 -23.65 0.03 -10.48
CA GLY A 396 -23.97 1.21 -11.28
C GLY A 396 -23.07 2.44 -11.04
N ALA A 397 -21.96 2.31 -10.29
CA ALA A 397 -21.03 3.41 -10.06
C ALA A 397 -20.17 3.78 -11.27
N PHE A 398 -19.94 2.86 -12.22
CA PHE A 398 -19.19 3.12 -13.46
C PHE A 398 -19.87 4.10 -14.40
N GLY A 399 -21.20 4.26 -14.28
CA GLY A 399 -21.95 5.27 -15.02
C GLY A 399 -21.97 6.65 -14.33
N ASP A 400 -21.33 6.82 -13.16
CA ASP A 400 -21.30 8.10 -12.45
C ASP A 400 -20.42 9.10 -13.19
N ILE A 401 -21.04 10.16 -13.70
CA ILE A 401 -20.35 11.21 -14.46
C ILE A 401 -19.23 11.90 -13.67
N THR A 402 -19.32 11.96 -12.34
CA THR A 402 -18.30 12.58 -11.50
C THR A 402 -17.03 11.73 -11.52
N HIS A 403 -17.17 10.42 -11.29
CA HIS A 403 -16.03 9.50 -11.32
C HIS A 403 -15.43 9.41 -12.72
N ARG A 404 -16.25 9.37 -13.77
CA ARG A 404 -15.73 9.38 -15.15
C ARG A 404 -15.02 10.69 -15.49
N ASN A 405 -15.55 11.86 -15.12
CA ASN A 405 -14.82 13.12 -15.34
C ASN A 405 -13.47 13.09 -14.61
N ASN A 406 -13.42 12.65 -13.35
CA ASN A 406 -12.17 12.53 -12.60
C ASN A 406 -11.17 11.59 -13.29
N PHE A 407 -11.64 10.45 -13.82
CA PHE A 407 -10.81 9.49 -14.58
C PHE A 407 -10.19 10.15 -15.82
N TYR A 408 -10.98 10.84 -16.64
CA TYR A 408 -10.47 11.48 -17.85
C TYR A 408 -9.59 12.71 -17.56
N ASP A 409 -9.93 13.50 -16.53
CA ASP A 409 -9.09 14.59 -16.06
C ASP A 409 -7.72 14.07 -15.58
N ALA A 410 -7.69 12.88 -14.96
CA ALA A 410 -6.45 12.21 -14.57
C ALA A 410 -5.61 11.76 -15.78
N LEU A 411 -6.25 11.21 -16.83
CA LEU A 411 -5.56 10.87 -18.08
C LEU A 411 -4.96 12.11 -18.77
N ASP A 412 -5.71 13.21 -18.82
CA ASP A 412 -5.23 14.48 -19.40
C ASP A 412 -4.09 15.08 -18.57
N SER A 413 -4.16 14.98 -17.23
CA SER A 413 -3.07 15.40 -16.35
C SER A 413 -1.81 14.59 -16.60
N LEU A 414 -1.91 13.26 -16.70
CA LEU A 414 -0.76 12.40 -17.03
C LEU A 414 -0.11 12.77 -18.36
N ARG A 415 -0.91 13.02 -19.41
CA ARG A 415 -0.39 13.47 -20.72
C ARG A 415 0.35 14.81 -20.62
N THR A 416 -0.09 15.67 -19.71
CA THR A 416 0.52 16.99 -19.50
C THR A 416 1.78 16.91 -18.64
N ALA A 417 1.77 16.07 -17.61
CA ALA A 417 2.86 15.90 -16.66
C ALA A 417 4.05 15.12 -17.25
N ALA A 418 3.78 14.19 -18.18
CA ALA A 418 4.82 13.44 -18.90
C ALA A 418 5.57 14.36 -19.90
N SER A 419 6.58 15.07 -19.39
CA SER A 419 7.41 15.99 -20.19
C SER A 419 8.38 15.28 -21.14
N GLU A 420 8.73 14.03 -20.85
CA GLU A 420 9.58 13.16 -21.67
C GLU A 420 8.96 11.74 -21.76
N PRO A 421 9.25 10.97 -22.83
CA PRO A 421 8.78 9.60 -22.96
C PRO A 421 9.21 8.73 -21.77
N LEU A 422 8.22 8.10 -21.15
CA LEU A 422 8.36 7.21 -20.01
C LEU A 422 8.66 5.77 -20.45
N GLU A 423 9.28 4.99 -19.58
CA GLU A 423 9.48 3.55 -19.78
C GLU A 423 8.81 2.75 -18.67
N ILE A 424 7.63 2.20 -18.95
CA ILE A 424 6.86 1.41 -17.97
C ILE A 424 7.32 -0.06 -18.04
N LYS A 425 7.85 -0.60 -16.96
CA LYS A 425 8.21 -2.02 -16.84
C LYS A 425 7.13 -2.77 -16.09
N GLY A 426 6.14 -3.26 -16.83
CA GLY A 426 5.12 -4.15 -16.27
C GLY A 426 5.72 -5.48 -15.83
N PHE A 427 5.33 -5.97 -14.65
CA PHE A 427 5.85 -7.20 -14.05
C PHE A 427 5.18 -8.46 -14.61
N ILE A 428 5.23 -8.59 -15.94
CA ILE A 428 4.68 -9.69 -16.73
C ILE A 428 5.76 -10.26 -17.63
N ASP A 429 5.85 -11.58 -17.67
CA ASP A 429 6.69 -12.32 -18.61
C ASP A 429 5.97 -12.46 -19.96
N THR A 430 6.31 -11.57 -20.87
CA THR A 430 5.74 -11.52 -22.23
C THR A 430 6.31 -12.60 -23.16
N ASN A 431 7.38 -13.30 -22.76
CA ASN A 431 7.95 -14.39 -23.57
C ASN A 431 7.02 -15.60 -23.70
N GLN A 432 6.02 -15.69 -22.81
CA GLN A 432 5.05 -16.79 -22.81
C GLN A 432 3.84 -16.55 -23.70
N PHE A 433 3.71 -15.37 -24.33
CA PHE A 433 2.66 -15.10 -25.30
C PHE A 433 2.80 -16.03 -26.51
N VAL A 434 2.03 -17.12 -26.52
CA VAL A 434 2.10 -18.13 -27.58
C VAL A 434 1.55 -17.55 -28.89
N THR A 435 2.39 -17.50 -29.93
CA THR A 435 1.99 -17.19 -31.31
C THR A 435 1.31 -18.38 -31.98
N SER A 436 0.26 -18.95 -31.37
CA SER A 436 -0.46 -20.06 -31.98
C SER A 436 -1.41 -19.54 -33.05
N GLY A 437 -1.20 -19.94 -34.31
CA GLY A 437 -2.02 -19.58 -35.48
C GLY A 437 -3.43 -20.19 -35.48
N THR A 438 -4.02 -20.39 -34.30
CA THR A 438 -5.40 -20.80 -34.06
C THR A 438 -5.97 -19.82 -33.06
N ASN A 439 -7.00 -19.06 -33.44
CA ASN A 439 -7.65 -17.99 -32.66
C ASN A 439 -8.37 -18.52 -31.39
N THR A 440 -7.67 -19.21 -30.52
CA THR A 440 -8.12 -19.62 -29.18
C THR A 440 -7.02 -19.44 -28.11
N GLY A 441 -5.85 -18.90 -28.48
CA GLY A 441 -4.74 -18.60 -27.56
C GLY A 441 -4.65 -17.10 -27.27
N GLU A 442 -5.53 -16.62 -26.40
CA GLU A 442 -5.53 -15.25 -25.88
C GLU A 442 -4.20 -14.96 -25.16
N PRO A 443 -3.44 -13.89 -25.51
CA PRO A 443 -2.14 -13.58 -24.88
C PRO A 443 -2.20 -13.53 -23.35
N ILE A 444 -3.29 -13.00 -22.79
CA ILE A 444 -3.55 -12.93 -21.34
C ILE A 444 -3.61 -14.32 -20.71
N ALA A 445 -4.21 -15.32 -21.39
CA ALA A 445 -4.32 -16.68 -20.87
C ALA A 445 -2.98 -17.44 -20.81
N THR A 446 -1.96 -16.91 -21.48
CA THR A 446 -0.59 -17.44 -21.48
C THR A 446 0.40 -16.53 -20.75
N ALA A 447 -0.07 -15.45 -20.12
CA ALA A 447 0.76 -14.55 -19.34
C ALA A 447 1.24 -15.24 -18.05
N ALA A 448 2.41 -14.86 -17.57
CA ALA A 448 2.87 -15.19 -16.22
C ALA A 448 3.40 -13.91 -15.55
N PRO A 449 3.17 -13.70 -14.24
CA PRO A 449 3.81 -12.60 -13.53
C PRO A 449 5.31 -12.87 -13.39
N TRP A 450 6.09 -11.82 -13.13
CA TRP A 450 7.49 -11.98 -12.72
C TRP A 450 7.60 -12.82 -11.43
N THR A 451 8.65 -13.62 -11.34
CA THR A 451 8.97 -14.39 -10.12
C THR A 451 9.55 -13.47 -9.04
N ALA A 452 9.39 -13.80 -7.76
CA ALA A 452 10.01 -13.07 -6.65
C ALA A 452 11.51 -12.87 -6.85
N ALA A 453 12.24 -13.90 -7.27
CA ALA A 453 13.68 -13.81 -7.55
C ALA A 453 14.04 -12.79 -8.64
N ALA A 454 13.16 -12.57 -9.63
CA ALA A 454 13.37 -11.59 -10.68
C ALA A 454 13.07 -10.17 -10.19
N LEU A 455 12.03 -10.01 -9.37
CA LEU A 455 11.69 -8.74 -8.70
C LEU A 455 12.81 -8.34 -7.74
N GLN A 456 13.25 -9.25 -6.87
CA GLN A 456 14.35 -9.05 -5.93
C GLN A 456 15.65 -8.69 -6.65
N ALA A 457 16.04 -9.44 -7.67
CA ALA A 457 17.26 -9.14 -8.43
C ALA A 457 17.21 -7.76 -9.10
N ALA A 458 16.04 -7.32 -9.56
CA ALA A 458 15.85 -5.99 -10.12
C ALA A 458 15.88 -4.89 -9.04
N ALA A 459 15.26 -5.15 -7.87
CA ALA A 459 15.26 -4.26 -6.72
C ALA A 459 16.62 -4.13 -6.04
N MET A 460 17.46 -5.16 -6.08
CA MET A 460 18.84 -5.14 -5.54
C MET A 460 19.85 -4.48 -6.49
N ALA A 461 19.44 -4.09 -7.70
CA ALA A 461 20.33 -3.41 -8.62
C ALA A 461 20.71 -2.01 -8.10
N GLU A 462 21.95 -1.60 -8.37
CA GLU A 462 22.41 -0.24 -8.07
C GLU A 462 21.79 0.79 -9.03
N GLY A 463 21.69 2.04 -8.56
CA GLY A 463 21.25 3.19 -9.35
C GLY A 463 19.73 3.31 -9.51
N ASP A 464 19.33 4.25 -10.37
CA ASP A 464 17.93 4.70 -10.48
C ASP A 464 16.96 3.61 -10.92
N THR A 465 17.47 2.60 -11.64
CA THR A 465 16.65 1.46 -12.06
C THR A 465 16.25 0.63 -10.84
N GLY A 466 17.19 0.21 -10.00
CA GLY A 466 16.86 -0.54 -8.79
C GLY A 466 16.01 0.27 -7.81
N LEU A 467 16.25 1.58 -7.71
CA LEU A 467 15.43 2.50 -6.95
C LEU A 467 13.96 2.48 -7.40
N ALA A 468 13.71 2.49 -8.72
CA ALA A 468 12.36 2.38 -9.27
C ALA A 468 11.65 1.06 -8.90
N TYR A 469 12.41 -0.04 -8.85
CA TYR A 469 11.87 -1.34 -8.42
C TYR A 469 11.58 -1.36 -6.91
N ARG A 470 12.45 -0.80 -6.07
CA ARG A 470 12.21 -0.69 -4.62
C ARG A 470 11.00 0.19 -4.29
N TYR A 471 10.83 1.30 -5.01
CA TYR A 471 9.60 2.11 -4.93
C TYR A 471 8.35 1.33 -5.37
N ALA A 472 8.46 0.51 -6.42
CA ALA A 472 7.34 -0.33 -6.82
C ALA A 472 7.00 -1.39 -5.76
N LEU A 473 8.00 -1.94 -5.07
CA LEU A 473 7.81 -2.89 -3.96
C LEU A 473 7.13 -2.24 -2.74
N SER A 474 7.54 -1.02 -2.35
CA SER A 474 6.95 -0.35 -1.18
C SER A 474 5.44 -0.14 -1.33
N LEU A 475 4.99 0.17 -2.54
CA LEU A 475 3.57 0.38 -2.87
C LEU A 475 2.86 -0.87 -3.42
N LEU A 476 3.55 -2.01 -3.54
CA LEU A 476 3.06 -3.22 -4.23
C LEU A 476 2.53 -2.93 -5.65
N ASN A 477 3.16 -2.03 -6.39
CA ASN A 477 2.76 -1.65 -7.75
C ASN A 477 3.04 -2.78 -8.75
N ALA A 478 2.17 -2.92 -9.75
CA ALA A 478 2.30 -3.95 -10.80
C ALA A 478 3.36 -3.64 -11.88
N PHE A 479 4.03 -2.50 -11.75
CA PHE A 479 5.06 -2.04 -12.68
C PHE A 479 6.05 -1.10 -11.97
N ALA A 480 7.23 -0.96 -12.55
CA ALA A 480 8.18 0.10 -12.23
C ALA A 480 8.26 1.12 -13.37
N LEU A 481 8.48 2.39 -13.04
CA LEU A 481 8.74 3.43 -14.03
C LEU A 481 10.26 3.61 -14.16
N THR A 482 10.82 3.20 -15.28
CA THR A 482 12.27 3.26 -15.53
C THR A 482 12.62 4.37 -16.53
N GLY A 483 13.92 4.64 -16.71
CA GLY A 483 14.40 5.54 -17.76
C GLY A 483 14.36 7.04 -17.43
N ASN A 484 13.84 7.44 -16.27
CA ASN A 484 13.87 8.84 -15.80
C ASN A 484 14.29 8.94 -14.32
N ALA A 485 15.61 9.08 -14.11
CA ALA A 485 16.24 9.20 -12.80
C ALA A 485 15.72 10.36 -11.94
N ALA A 486 15.32 11.46 -12.58
CA ALA A 486 14.95 12.69 -11.88
C ALA A 486 13.71 12.50 -11.00
N ILE A 487 12.77 11.65 -11.43
CA ILE A 487 11.52 11.35 -10.70
C ILE A 487 11.85 10.84 -9.29
N TYR A 488 12.80 9.91 -9.19
CA TYR A 488 13.12 9.29 -7.91
C TYR A 488 14.11 10.10 -7.08
N SER A 489 14.88 11.02 -7.69
CA SER A 489 15.84 11.83 -6.95
C SER A 489 15.18 12.77 -5.92
N GLU A 490 13.97 13.26 -6.20
CA GLU A 490 13.19 14.06 -5.24
C GLU A 490 12.50 13.17 -4.21
N LEU A 491 11.87 12.09 -4.68
CA LEU A 491 11.18 11.11 -3.84
C LEU A 491 12.10 10.33 -2.90
N ASN A 492 13.40 10.21 -3.20
CA ASN A 492 14.38 9.50 -2.38
C ASN A 492 15.39 10.45 -1.73
N SER A 493 15.00 11.70 -1.49
CA SER A 493 15.89 12.71 -0.90
C SER A 493 16.32 12.39 0.55
N GLU A 494 15.55 11.54 1.24
CA GLU A 494 15.83 11.03 2.59
C GLU A 494 16.35 9.58 2.59
N HIS A 495 16.80 9.07 1.42
CA HIS A 495 17.37 7.72 1.29
C HIS A 495 16.43 6.54 1.68
N GLN A 496 15.16 6.82 1.97
CA GLN A 496 14.14 5.85 2.40
C GLN A 496 13.87 4.66 1.45
N PHE A 497 14.24 4.77 0.17
CA PHE A 497 14.12 3.67 -0.79
C PHE A 497 15.49 3.09 -1.20
N ASP A 498 16.58 3.47 -0.53
CA ASP A 498 17.88 2.84 -0.72
C ASP A 498 17.93 1.45 -0.08
N ILE A 499 19.01 0.72 -0.31
CA ILE A 499 19.28 -0.50 0.45
C ILE A 499 19.82 -0.06 1.81
N LEU A 500 19.33 -0.69 2.88
CA LEU A 500 19.60 -0.33 4.27
C LEU A 500 21.09 -0.02 4.48
N ASN A 501 21.35 1.20 4.94
CA ASN A 501 22.66 1.60 5.42
C ASN A 501 22.73 1.38 6.94
N PRO A 502 23.49 0.40 7.43
CA PRO A 502 23.56 0.10 8.86
C PRO A 502 24.21 1.23 9.67
N GLU A 503 24.87 2.21 9.04
CA GLU A 503 25.39 3.37 9.75
C GLU A 503 24.33 4.45 10.00
N THR A 504 23.34 4.58 9.12
CA THR A 504 22.32 5.64 9.22
C THR A 504 20.95 5.12 9.62
N GLY A 505 20.70 3.81 9.53
CA GLY A 505 19.37 3.21 9.74
C GLY A 505 18.43 3.38 8.54
N GLU A 506 18.84 4.15 7.51
CA GLU A 506 17.98 4.49 6.38
C GLU A 506 17.98 3.42 5.29
N GLY A 507 16.80 3.13 4.73
CA GLY A 507 16.59 2.26 3.57
C GLY A 507 16.04 0.87 3.92
N PHE A 508 15.79 0.04 2.91
CA PHE A 508 15.19 -1.29 3.08
C PHE A 508 16.22 -2.39 3.29
N SER A 509 16.01 -3.25 4.29
CA SER A 509 16.83 -4.45 4.50
C SER A 509 16.72 -5.42 3.31
N GLU A 510 17.77 -6.24 3.10
CA GLU A 510 17.72 -7.26 2.05
C GLU A 510 16.58 -8.26 2.27
N GLN A 511 16.27 -8.55 3.53
CA GLN A 511 15.19 -9.45 3.93
C GLN A 511 13.82 -8.84 3.62
N TRP A 512 13.62 -7.55 3.92
CA TRP A 512 12.41 -6.82 3.51
C TRP A 512 12.23 -6.84 1.99
N ILE A 513 13.30 -6.61 1.21
CA ILE A 513 13.22 -6.62 -0.26
C ILE A 513 12.84 -8.01 -0.78
N ASP A 514 13.35 -9.09 -0.20
CA ASP A 514 12.99 -10.46 -0.55
C ASP A 514 11.51 -10.74 -0.25
N ASP A 515 11.06 -10.48 0.97
CA ASP A 515 9.70 -10.77 1.39
C ASP A 515 8.68 -9.89 0.66
N ARG A 516 9.01 -8.62 0.41
CA ARG A 516 8.14 -7.73 -0.38
C ARG A 516 8.07 -8.16 -1.84
N SER A 517 9.16 -8.67 -2.42
CA SER A 517 9.17 -9.26 -3.77
C SER A 517 8.30 -10.52 -3.85
N GLN A 518 8.37 -11.35 -2.81
CA GLN A 518 7.53 -12.53 -2.63
C GLN A 518 6.04 -12.18 -2.48
N PHE A 519 5.73 -11.14 -1.71
CA PHE A 519 4.36 -10.66 -1.54
C PHE A 519 3.81 -10.13 -2.86
N LEU A 520 4.58 -9.29 -3.56
CA LEU A 520 4.18 -8.75 -4.85
C LEU A 520 3.94 -9.86 -5.87
N GLU A 521 4.83 -10.84 -6.03
CA GLU A 521 4.60 -11.98 -6.95
C GLU A 521 3.24 -12.65 -6.69
N ARG A 522 2.90 -12.90 -5.42
CA ARG A 522 1.62 -13.52 -5.04
C ARG A 522 0.47 -12.63 -5.44
N LYS A 523 0.50 -11.34 -5.09
CA LYS A 523 -0.51 -10.37 -5.52
C LYS A 523 -0.73 -10.42 -7.03
N LEU A 524 0.35 -10.30 -7.82
CA LEU A 524 0.27 -10.34 -9.28
C LEU A 524 -0.31 -11.66 -9.79
N TYR A 525 0.10 -12.80 -9.21
CA TYR A 525 -0.41 -14.11 -9.57
C TYR A 525 -1.92 -14.24 -9.29
N PHE A 526 -2.36 -13.86 -8.10
CA PHE A 526 -3.76 -13.96 -7.70
C PHE A 526 -4.65 -13.07 -8.56
N ASN A 527 -4.21 -11.84 -8.87
CA ASN A 527 -4.91 -10.94 -9.78
C ASN A 527 -5.04 -11.53 -11.19
N LEU A 528 -3.93 -12.03 -11.75
CA LEU A 528 -3.92 -12.59 -13.11
C LEU A 528 -4.89 -13.76 -13.28
N HIS A 529 -5.10 -14.55 -12.22
CA HIS A 529 -5.93 -15.75 -12.25
C HIS A 529 -7.33 -15.55 -11.65
N ASP A 530 -7.70 -14.32 -11.30
CA ASP A 530 -8.93 -14.02 -10.54
C ASP A 530 -9.08 -14.95 -9.31
N ALA A 531 -7.97 -15.28 -8.66
CA ALA A 531 -7.94 -16.21 -7.55
C ALA A 531 -8.14 -15.44 -6.22
N PRO A 532 -8.88 -16.00 -5.27
CA PRO A 532 -9.40 -15.23 -4.16
C PRO A 532 -8.32 -14.85 -3.12
N TYR A 533 -8.24 -13.58 -2.74
CA TYR A 533 -7.58 -13.08 -1.52
C TYR A 533 -8.50 -12.09 -0.78
N THR A 534 -8.26 -11.86 0.51
CA THR A 534 -9.15 -11.10 1.41
C THR A 534 -8.66 -9.67 1.58
N LYS A 535 -9.49 -8.65 1.34
CA LYS A 535 -9.19 -7.30 1.85
C LYS A 535 -9.55 -7.22 3.34
N GLY A 536 -8.62 -6.80 4.19
CA GLY A 536 -8.81 -6.67 5.64
C GLY A 536 -9.16 -7.97 6.39
N ASN A 537 -9.84 -7.85 7.55
CA ASN A 537 -10.18 -8.95 8.48
C ASN A 537 -11.33 -9.88 8.02
N GLY A 538 -11.66 -9.92 6.73
CA GLY A 538 -12.70 -10.79 6.20
C GLY A 538 -12.33 -12.28 6.24
N THR A 539 -13.26 -13.16 6.58
CA THR A 539 -13.10 -14.62 6.44
C THR A 539 -13.56 -15.06 5.06
N GLN A 540 -12.72 -15.76 4.31
CA GLN A 540 -13.16 -16.44 3.09
C GLN A 540 -13.68 -17.84 3.38
N SER A 541 -14.81 -18.17 2.76
CA SER A 541 -15.35 -19.53 2.67
C SER A 541 -15.45 -19.92 1.21
N GLY A 542 -14.60 -20.87 0.80
CA GLY A 542 -14.75 -21.66 -0.43
C GLY A 542 -14.29 -20.98 -1.72
N ILE A 543 -13.05 -21.25 -2.13
CA ILE A 543 -12.65 -21.81 -3.44
C ILE A 543 -11.18 -22.25 -3.31
N GLN A 544 -10.94 -23.55 -3.46
CA GLN A 544 -9.61 -24.09 -3.76
C GLN A 544 -9.42 -23.99 -5.28
N SER A 545 -8.88 -22.90 -5.79
CA SER A 545 -8.24 -22.95 -7.11
C SER A 545 -6.85 -23.54 -6.89
N ALA A 546 -6.43 -24.48 -7.75
CA ALA A 546 -5.13 -25.12 -7.70
C ALA A 546 -4.01 -24.09 -7.98
N SER A 547 -3.68 -23.25 -7.00
CA SER A 547 -2.58 -22.32 -7.10
C SER A 547 -1.27 -23.03 -6.76
N ARG A 548 -0.17 -22.57 -7.35
CA ARG A 548 1.16 -23.06 -6.95
C ARG A 548 1.52 -22.73 -5.49
N PHE A 549 0.73 -21.87 -4.85
CA PHE A 549 0.88 -21.43 -3.46
C PHE A 549 -0.09 -22.15 -2.50
N ASP A 550 -0.81 -23.18 -2.94
CA ASP A 550 -1.82 -23.87 -2.11
C ASP A 550 -1.25 -24.68 -0.95
N SER A 551 0.01 -25.06 -1.04
CA SER A 551 0.72 -25.74 0.05
C SER A 551 1.35 -24.77 1.06
N GLU A 552 1.26 -23.46 0.82
CA GLU A 552 1.80 -22.46 1.74
C GLU A 552 0.84 -22.29 2.92
N ASN A 553 1.34 -22.42 4.15
CA ASN A 553 0.61 -22.06 5.37
C ASN A 553 1.05 -20.67 5.82
N ILE A 554 0.81 -19.66 4.98
CA ILE A 554 1.33 -18.29 5.18
C ILE A 554 0.20 -17.27 5.07
N VAL A 555 0.24 -16.24 5.90
CA VAL A 555 -0.57 -15.03 5.80
C VAL A 555 0.35 -13.87 5.43
N TRP A 556 0.09 -13.21 4.30
CA TRP A 556 0.76 -11.98 3.91
C TRP A 556 -0.18 -10.81 4.18
N GLN A 557 0.29 -9.77 4.87
CA GLN A 557 -0.55 -8.62 5.17
C GLN A 557 0.24 -7.32 5.15
N ASP A 558 -0.27 -6.35 4.38
CA ASP A 558 0.19 -4.97 4.35
C ASP A 558 -0.84 -4.12 5.09
N PHE A 559 -0.44 -3.45 6.16
CA PHE A 559 -1.24 -2.46 6.88
C PHE A 559 -0.99 -1.03 6.37
N GLY A 560 0.07 -0.85 5.58
CA GLY A 560 0.40 0.40 4.91
C GLY A 560 -0.46 0.71 3.68
N VAL A 561 0.18 1.30 2.67
CA VAL A 561 -0.49 2.00 1.57
C VAL A 561 -1.42 1.09 0.73
N ALA A 562 -1.13 -0.21 0.60
CA ALA A 562 -1.93 -1.08 -0.25
C ALA A 562 -3.15 -1.68 0.49
N ASP A 563 -3.09 -1.84 1.82
CA ASP A 563 -4.10 -2.51 2.66
C ASP A 563 -4.55 -3.87 2.08
N ILE A 564 -3.58 -4.74 1.82
CA ILE A 564 -3.79 -6.04 1.16
C ILE A 564 -3.52 -7.18 2.14
N LYS A 565 -4.37 -8.20 2.13
CA LYS A 565 -4.14 -9.46 2.85
C LYS A 565 -4.31 -10.70 1.96
N ILE A 566 -3.30 -11.55 1.90
CA ILE A 566 -3.36 -12.87 1.25
C ILE A 566 -3.27 -13.94 2.33
N ASP A 567 -4.42 -14.49 2.71
CA ASP A 567 -4.55 -15.51 3.75
C ASP A 567 -4.56 -16.93 3.14
N ARG A 568 -3.46 -17.68 3.28
CA ARG A 568 -3.36 -19.08 2.85
C ARG A 568 -3.30 -20.05 4.02
N LYS A 569 -3.76 -19.63 5.19
CA LYS A 569 -3.71 -20.44 6.40
C LYS A 569 -4.41 -21.80 6.24
N THR A 570 -3.66 -22.88 6.52
CA THR A 570 -4.16 -24.26 6.61
C THR A 570 -4.33 -24.73 8.04
N SER A 571 -3.59 -24.14 8.99
CA SER A 571 -3.69 -24.41 10.44
C SER A 571 -2.98 -23.37 11.30
N ASP A 572 -3.62 -22.98 12.41
CA ASP A 572 -3.11 -22.02 13.40
C ASP A 572 -1.79 -22.41 14.07
N ALA A 573 -1.49 -23.70 14.18
CA ALA A 573 -0.35 -24.16 14.97
C ALA A 573 1.02 -23.81 14.35
N ASP A 574 1.10 -23.75 13.01
CA ASP A 574 2.36 -23.53 12.27
C ASP A 574 2.17 -22.46 11.17
N THR A 575 1.19 -21.54 11.33
CA THR A 575 0.98 -20.46 10.35
C THR A 575 2.14 -19.50 10.43
N ARG A 576 2.71 -19.16 9.27
CA ARG A 576 3.69 -18.08 9.15
C ARG A 576 2.99 -16.77 8.79
N TYR A 577 3.33 -15.69 9.44
CA TYR A 577 2.79 -14.36 9.25
C TYR A 577 3.89 -13.46 8.68
N MET A 578 3.63 -12.88 7.50
CA MET A 578 4.49 -11.92 6.83
C MET A 578 3.78 -10.57 6.90
N LEU A 579 4.08 -9.77 7.92
CA LEU A 579 3.34 -8.56 8.29
C LEU A 579 4.18 -7.31 7.99
N PHE A 580 3.59 -6.35 7.30
CA PHE A 580 4.20 -5.06 6.99
C PHE A 580 3.32 -3.95 7.55
N GLY A 581 3.80 -3.21 8.54
CA GLY A 581 3.09 -2.07 9.12
C GLY A 581 3.07 -0.83 8.22
N SER A 582 2.58 0.27 8.77
CA SER A 582 2.31 1.51 8.06
C SER A 582 3.26 2.64 8.47
N ASP A 583 2.81 3.89 8.35
CA ASP A 583 3.50 5.04 8.91
C ASP A 583 2.92 5.44 10.29
N GLU A 584 1.93 4.71 10.78
CA GLU A 584 1.29 4.92 12.08
C GLU A 584 1.78 3.88 13.09
N GLY A 585 1.72 4.19 14.40
CA GLY A 585 2.07 3.22 15.43
C GLY A 585 1.03 2.11 15.55
N GLU A 586 1.43 0.87 15.31
CA GLU A 586 0.61 -0.32 15.29
C GLU A 586 0.95 -1.35 16.36
N GLN A 587 0.05 -2.31 16.52
CA GLN A 587 0.34 -3.56 17.22
C GLN A 587 0.24 -4.71 16.23
N LEU A 588 1.38 -5.29 15.87
CA LEU A 588 1.50 -6.41 14.94
C LEU A 588 1.79 -7.69 15.73
N SER A 589 1.04 -8.75 15.45
CA SER A 589 1.17 -10.02 16.17
C SER A 589 1.24 -11.19 15.19
N GLY A 590 2.32 -11.96 15.33
CA GLY A 590 2.48 -13.29 14.76
C GLY A 590 1.70 -14.35 15.53
N GLY A 591 2.18 -15.58 15.44
CA GLY A 591 1.57 -16.79 15.96
C GLY A 591 2.59 -17.72 16.61
N ALA A 592 2.58 -18.98 16.18
CA ALA A 592 3.45 -20.05 16.70
C ALA A 592 4.32 -20.67 15.58
N GLY A 593 4.30 -20.08 14.39
CA GLY A 593 5.15 -20.46 13.27
C GLY A 593 6.23 -19.41 13.05
N VAL A 594 7.16 -19.70 12.14
CA VAL A 594 8.27 -18.78 11.76
C VAL A 594 7.71 -17.54 11.05
N ASP A 595 7.65 -16.43 11.74
CA ASP A 595 6.99 -15.19 11.35
C ASP A 595 8.00 -14.09 11.01
N HIS A 596 7.65 -13.26 10.02
CA HIS A 596 8.42 -12.07 9.66
C HIS A 596 7.54 -10.84 9.85
N ILE A 597 7.97 -9.90 10.71
CA ILE A 597 7.17 -8.73 11.09
C ILE A 597 8.00 -7.46 10.92
N TYR A 598 7.48 -6.53 10.13
CA TYR A 598 8.10 -5.24 9.85
C TYR A 598 7.17 -4.14 10.40
N GLY A 599 7.66 -3.31 11.33
CA GLY A 599 6.91 -2.19 11.93
C GLY A 599 6.63 -1.08 10.94
N GLY A 600 7.68 -0.55 10.32
CA GLY A 600 7.55 0.57 9.37
C GLY A 600 7.88 1.87 10.09
N ASN A 601 7.17 2.95 9.78
CA ASN A 601 7.38 4.18 10.54
C ASN A 601 6.38 4.25 11.70
N GLY A 602 6.73 4.96 12.76
CA GLY A 602 5.87 5.14 13.93
C GLY A 602 6.32 4.26 15.09
N ASN A 603 5.67 4.42 16.25
CA ASN A 603 6.06 3.65 17.44
C ASN A 603 5.22 2.38 17.51
N ASP A 604 5.82 1.25 17.16
CA ASP A 604 5.16 -0.03 16.98
C ASP A 604 5.33 -0.98 18.15
N VAL A 605 4.41 -1.96 18.22
CA VAL A 605 4.50 -3.10 19.11
C VAL A 605 4.48 -4.37 18.29
N LEU A 606 5.63 -5.03 18.19
CA LEU A 606 5.84 -6.25 17.40
C LEU A 606 5.91 -7.47 18.33
N LEU A 607 5.00 -8.43 18.14
CA LEU A 607 4.90 -9.65 18.96
C LEU A 607 4.94 -10.88 18.05
N ALA A 608 6.07 -11.58 17.96
CA ALA A 608 6.18 -12.72 17.03
C ALA A 608 5.55 -14.00 17.59
N GLY A 609 5.89 -14.36 18.83
CA GLY A 609 5.16 -15.36 19.61
C GLY A 609 5.97 -16.63 19.80
N GLY A 610 5.99 -17.54 18.85
CA GLY A 610 6.94 -18.65 18.88
C GLY A 610 7.19 -19.19 17.49
N GLY A 611 8.29 -19.91 17.33
CA GLY A 611 8.94 -20.03 16.02
C GLY A 611 10.29 -19.33 16.08
N ASP A 612 11.14 -19.58 15.10
CA ASP A 612 12.40 -18.85 14.93
C ASP A 612 12.08 -17.63 14.03
N ASP A 613 11.80 -16.48 14.63
CA ASP A 613 11.13 -15.35 13.98
C ASP A 613 12.09 -14.23 13.55
N TYR A 614 11.66 -13.37 12.63
CA TYR A 614 12.39 -12.17 12.17
C TYR A 614 11.54 -10.92 12.40
N LEU A 615 12.04 -9.97 13.18
CA LEU A 615 11.35 -8.72 13.48
C LEU A 615 12.25 -7.52 13.11
N GLU A 616 11.66 -6.50 12.49
CA GLU A 616 12.32 -5.24 12.14
C GLU A 616 11.41 -4.07 12.54
N GLY A 617 11.82 -3.24 13.50
CA GLY A 617 11.08 -2.05 13.95
C GLY A 617 11.03 -0.99 12.85
N ASN A 618 12.19 -0.66 12.30
CA ASN A 618 12.45 0.42 11.34
C ASN A 618 12.48 1.78 12.06
N ASP A 619 11.67 2.78 11.68
CA ASP A 619 11.77 4.13 12.23
C ASP A 619 10.72 4.37 13.32
N GLY A 620 11.13 4.54 14.57
CA GLY A 620 10.18 4.60 15.67
C GLY A 620 10.81 4.38 17.04
N GLY A 621 10.04 4.58 18.11
CA GLY A 621 10.37 4.01 19.41
C GLY A 621 9.57 2.74 19.61
N ASP A 622 10.14 1.61 19.21
CA ASP A 622 9.43 0.34 19.05
C ASP A 622 9.57 -0.58 20.26
N VAL A 623 8.58 -1.45 20.44
CA VAL A 623 8.60 -2.52 21.44
C VAL A 623 8.48 -3.87 20.73
N MET A 624 9.56 -4.64 20.75
CA MET A 624 9.69 -5.88 19.99
C MET A 624 9.86 -7.08 20.92
N ARG A 625 9.16 -8.18 20.63
CA ARG A 625 9.21 -9.40 21.41
C ARG A 625 9.25 -10.62 20.50
N GLY A 626 10.38 -11.34 20.51
CA GLY A 626 10.59 -12.58 19.76
C GLY A 626 9.69 -13.69 20.29
N GLY A 627 9.95 -14.12 21.52
CA GLY A 627 9.05 -15.03 22.24
C GLY A 627 9.68 -16.39 22.48
N ALA A 628 9.43 -17.38 21.64
CA ALA A 628 9.94 -18.72 21.87
C ALA A 628 10.49 -19.34 20.59
N GLY A 629 11.80 -19.59 20.54
CA GLY A 629 12.54 -20.01 19.37
C GLY A 629 13.77 -19.13 19.20
N ASP A 630 14.62 -19.43 18.23
CA ASP A 630 15.84 -18.66 18.01
C ASP A 630 15.52 -17.44 17.11
N ASP A 631 15.29 -16.27 17.72
CA ASP A 631 14.72 -15.10 17.05
C ASP A 631 15.78 -14.07 16.59
N TYR A 632 15.47 -13.29 15.55
CA TYR A 632 16.26 -12.13 15.11
C TYR A 632 15.43 -10.85 15.21
N LEU A 633 15.90 -9.87 15.99
CA LEU A 633 15.25 -8.58 16.22
C LEU A 633 16.18 -7.43 15.81
N GLU A 634 15.71 -6.54 14.93
CA GLU A 634 16.37 -5.28 14.54
C GLU A 634 15.48 -4.09 14.92
N GLY A 635 15.92 -3.24 15.85
CA GLY A 635 15.19 -2.03 16.27
C GLY A 635 15.12 -1.02 15.15
N GLY A 636 16.27 -0.54 14.71
CA GLY A 636 16.38 0.39 13.59
C GLY A 636 16.70 1.80 14.10
N SER A 637 15.87 2.77 13.76
CA SER A 637 16.03 4.16 14.20
C SER A 637 15.08 4.51 15.34
N GLY A 638 15.62 4.78 16.53
CA GLY A 638 14.87 5.47 17.58
C GLY A 638 15.20 4.97 18.98
N HIS A 639 14.20 4.78 19.83
CA HIS A 639 14.45 4.37 21.22
C HIS A 639 13.69 3.08 21.47
N ASP A 640 14.34 1.97 21.14
CA ASP A 640 13.69 0.69 21.01
C ASP A 640 13.84 -0.16 22.27
N VAL A 641 12.90 -1.09 22.44
CA VAL A 641 12.88 -2.06 23.51
C VAL A 641 12.72 -3.46 22.95
N LEU A 642 13.80 -4.23 22.96
CA LEU A 642 13.88 -5.56 22.36
C LEU A 642 13.92 -6.64 23.45
N TYR A 643 13.04 -7.63 23.33
CA TYR A 643 12.98 -8.82 24.17
C TYR A 643 13.14 -10.08 23.31
N GLY A 644 14.22 -10.85 23.50
CA GLY A 644 14.41 -12.17 22.87
C GLY A 644 13.48 -13.23 23.47
N ASP A 645 13.38 -13.22 24.80
CA ASP A 645 12.63 -14.18 25.64
C ASP A 645 13.28 -15.56 25.76
N ALA A 646 12.95 -16.54 24.91
CA ALA A 646 13.40 -17.92 25.12
C ALA A 646 13.90 -18.54 23.83
N GLY A 647 15.20 -18.79 23.75
CA GLY A 647 15.87 -19.34 22.58
C GLY A 647 17.26 -18.74 22.47
N VAL A 648 17.98 -19.06 21.41
CA VAL A 648 19.28 -18.42 21.12
C VAL A 648 19.01 -17.23 20.20
N ASP A 649 18.82 -16.06 20.79
CA ASP A 649 18.33 -14.88 20.09
C ASP A 649 19.45 -13.95 19.63
N THR A 650 19.18 -13.17 18.59
CA THR A 650 20.04 -12.07 18.12
C THR A 650 19.25 -10.76 18.12
N LEU A 651 19.63 -9.83 18.98
CA LEU A 651 19.01 -8.52 19.12
C LEU A 651 19.99 -7.44 18.65
N ASN A 652 19.52 -6.55 17.79
CA ASN A 652 20.25 -5.37 17.32
C ASN A 652 19.42 -4.11 17.60
N GLY A 653 19.89 -3.21 18.47
CA GLY A 653 19.21 -1.96 18.82
C GLY A 653 19.15 -1.00 17.63
N GLY A 654 20.28 -0.82 16.94
CA GLY A 654 20.38 0.05 15.78
C GLY A 654 21.00 1.40 16.14
N ILE A 655 20.31 2.49 15.88
CA ILE A 655 20.76 3.85 16.23
C ILE A 655 19.91 4.44 17.33
N ASP A 656 20.49 5.41 18.05
CA ASP A 656 19.90 6.05 19.23
C ASP A 656 19.93 5.09 20.45
N ASN A 657 19.21 5.39 21.55
CA ASN A 657 19.46 4.70 22.83
C ASN A 657 18.44 3.59 23.07
N ASP A 658 18.91 2.33 23.11
CA ASP A 658 18.02 1.18 23.14
C ASP A 658 18.07 0.41 24.47
N ILE A 659 17.08 -0.46 24.65
CA ILE A 659 16.95 -1.41 25.76
C ILE A 659 16.91 -2.82 25.18
N LEU A 660 17.91 -3.63 25.50
CA LEU A 660 18.02 -5.01 25.03
C LEU A 660 17.92 -5.98 26.21
N VAL A 661 17.07 -7.00 26.05
CA VAL A 661 16.84 -8.09 27.00
C VAL A 661 16.90 -9.40 26.23
N GLY A 662 17.98 -10.18 26.39
CA GLY A 662 18.12 -11.48 25.73
C GLY A 662 17.09 -12.46 26.25
N GLY A 663 17.29 -12.94 27.48
CA GLY A 663 16.38 -13.84 28.15
C GLY A 663 17.01 -15.21 28.37
N ALA A 664 16.21 -16.27 28.32
CA ALA A 664 16.73 -17.62 28.55
C ALA A 664 17.64 -18.06 27.40
N ASP A 665 18.65 -18.86 27.73
CA ASP A 665 19.68 -19.38 26.81
C ASP A 665 20.75 -18.32 26.44
N ASN A 666 21.49 -18.49 25.34
CA ASN A 666 22.76 -17.77 25.12
C ASN A 666 22.62 -16.78 23.96
N ASP A 667 22.38 -15.51 24.25
CA ASP A 667 21.97 -14.55 23.22
C ASP A 667 23.12 -13.70 22.68
N ILE A 668 22.87 -13.00 21.58
CA ILE A 668 23.73 -11.95 21.03
C ILE A 668 22.99 -10.63 21.11
N LEU A 669 23.49 -9.69 21.91
CA LEU A 669 22.88 -8.37 22.08
C LEU A 669 23.82 -7.30 21.55
N ASN A 670 23.47 -6.72 20.41
CA ASN A 670 24.19 -5.61 19.79
C ASN A 670 23.43 -4.30 20.01
N GLY A 671 23.94 -3.40 20.84
CA GLY A 671 23.27 -2.11 21.08
C GLY A 671 23.36 -1.17 19.89
N GLY A 672 24.37 -1.32 19.04
CA GLY A 672 24.56 -0.42 17.91
C GLY A 672 25.21 0.91 18.31
N LYS A 673 24.54 2.04 18.04
CA LYS A 673 25.04 3.40 18.31
C LYS A 673 24.14 4.13 19.29
N GLY A 674 24.61 4.35 20.51
CA GLY A 674 23.86 5.12 21.48
C GLY A 674 24.27 4.78 22.90
N LEU A 675 23.58 5.35 23.88
CA LEU A 675 23.71 4.93 25.27
C LEU A 675 22.76 3.75 25.52
N ASP A 676 23.19 2.56 25.10
CA ASP A 676 22.33 1.37 25.13
C ASP A 676 22.32 0.70 26.50
N SER A 677 21.20 0.10 26.86
CA SER A 677 21.01 -0.58 28.14
C SER A 677 20.80 -2.07 27.94
N TYR A 678 21.74 -2.86 28.42
CA TYR A 678 21.65 -4.33 28.41
C TYR A 678 21.13 -4.79 29.76
N LEU A 679 19.91 -5.33 29.80
CA LEU A 679 19.23 -5.68 31.06
C LEU A 679 19.30 -7.19 31.32
N TRP A 680 19.66 -7.52 32.55
CA TRP A 680 19.83 -8.88 33.04
C TRP A 680 18.90 -9.14 34.25
N ASN A 681 18.15 -10.24 34.25
CA ASN A 681 17.41 -10.86 35.37
C ASN A 681 16.20 -10.14 36.01
N SER A 682 15.93 -8.85 35.81
CA SER A 682 14.64 -8.25 36.23
C SER A 682 14.27 -6.99 35.46
N VAL A 683 13.20 -7.08 34.66
CA VAL A 683 12.49 -5.94 34.05
C VAL A 683 11.01 -5.99 34.45
N PRO A 684 10.41 -4.88 34.93
CA PRO A 684 8.97 -4.73 34.90
C PRO A 684 8.52 -4.65 33.44
N GLY A 685 7.84 -5.68 32.95
CA GLY A 685 7.40 -5.71 31.56
C GLY A 685 6.34 -4.68 31.22
N TYR A 686 6.42 -4.12 30.01
CA TYR A 686 5.37 -3.29 29.40
C TYR A 686 4.01 -4.03 29.35
N PHE A 687 4.02 -5.37 29.37
CA PHE A 687 2.84 -6.26 29.36
C PHE A 687 2.41 -6.81 30.73
N GLY A 688 2.96 -6.32 31.85
CA GLY A 688 2.56 -6.75 33.19
C GLY A 688 3.12 -8.11 33.64
N THR A 689 4.13 -8.64 32.95
CA THR A 689 4.92 -9.82 33.34
C THR A 689 6.32 -9.40 33.79
N THR A 690 6.86 -10.05 34.82
CA THR A 690 8.26 -9.89 35.22
C THR A 690 9.13 -10.68 34.24
N PHE A 691 10.08 -10.01 33.59
CA PHE A 691 11.01 -10.63 32.64
C PHE A 691 12.37 -10.86 33.30
N GLY A 692 12.98 -12.01 33.00
CA GLY A 692 14.19 -12.55 33.62
C GLY A 692 14.04 -14.06 33.85
N ALA A 693 14.79 -14.86 33.11
CA ALA A 693 14.82 -16.30 33.32
C ALA A 693 15.71 -16.61 34.53
N THR A 694 15.34 -17.59 35.37
CA THR A 694 16.26 -18.12 36.40
C THR A 694 17.43 -18.94 35.79
N ASN A 695 17.65 -18.82 34.48
CA ASN A 695 18.62 -19.55 33.66
C ASN A 695 18.90 -18.82 32.33
N ASP A 696 19.34 -17.57 32.44
CA ASP A 696 19.70 -16.62 31.35
C ASP A 696 20.98 -17.01 30.56
N GLY A 697 21.25 -18.31 30.42
CA GLY A 697 22.41 -18.88 29.71
C GLY A 697 23.73 -18.09 29.78
N THR A 698 24.31 -17.69 28.67
CA THR A 698 25.56 -16.93 28.59
C THR A 698 25.54 -16.07 27.35
N ASP A 699 25.23 -14.79 27.53
CA ASP A 699 25.02 -13.85 26.43
C ASP A 699 26.32 -13.25 25.94
N THR A 700 26.31 -12.70 24.74
CA THR A 700 27.41 -11.94 24.14
C THR A 700 26.95 -10.51 23.89
N LEU A 701 27.66 -9.54 24.44
CA LEU A 701 27.38 -8.12 24.17
C LEU A 701 28.29 -7.58 23.08
N ILE A 702 27.70 -6.82 22.17
CA ILE A 702 28.38 -6.07 21.13
C ILE A 702 27.98 -4.60 21.30
N ASP A 703 28.93 -3.76 21.70
CA ASP A 703 28.76 -2.31 21.69
C ASP A 703 29.89 -1.73 20.84
N SER A 704 29.50 -1.30 19.65
CA SER A 704 30.45 -0.81 18.66
C SER A 704 31.00 0.57 19.00
N ASP A 705 30.26 1.36 19.78
CA ASP A 705 30.58 2.74 20.09
C ASP A 705 31.06 2.97 21.54
N GLN A 706 31.01 1.92 22.37
CA GLN A 706 31.50 1.81 23.75
C GLN A 706 30.79 2.74 24.74
N LYS A 707 29.56 3.17 24.42
CA LYS A 707 28.79 4.05 25.31
C LYS A 707 27.73 3.32 26.13
N GLY A 708 27.54 2.01 25.97
CA GLY A 708 26.46 1.27 26.62
C GLY A 708 26.58 1.14 28.15
N ARG A 709 25.60 0.46 28.75
CA ARG A 709 25.58 0.11 30.18
C ARG A 709 24.94 -1.25 30.45
N ILE A 710 25.49 -2.01 31.40
CA ILE A 710 24.88 -3.27 31.88
C ILE A 710 24.08 -2.99 33.15
N LEU A 711 22.82 -3.44 33.15
CA LEU A 711 21.89 -3.35 34.26
C LEU A 711 21.54 -4.76 34.75
N ILE A 712 21.98 -5.15 35.94
CA ILE A 712 21.62 -6.42 36.58
C ILE A 712 20.54 -6.19 37.63
N ASN A 713 19.40 -6.87 37.49
CA ASN A 713 18.20 -6.66 38.29
C ASN A 713 17.73 -5.19 38.31
N GLY A 714 17.82 -4.51 37.16
CA GLY A 714 17.48 -3.09 37.03
C GLY A 714 18.49 -2.12 37.69
N SER A 715 19.61 -2.63 38.22
CA SER A 715 20.67 -1.83 38.85
C SER A 715 21.96 -1.92 38.05
N GLY A 716 22.66 -0.79 37.82
CA GLY A 716 23.92 -0.79 37.08
C GLY A 716 25.03 -1.61 37.75
N VAL A 717 25.91 -2.22 36.94
CA VAL A 717 27.09 -2.97 37.42
C VAL A 717 28.22 -1.99 37.75
N LYS A 718 28.09 -1.29 38.89
CA LYS A 718 28.90 -0.09 39.17
C LYS A 718 30.29 -0.33 39.76
N THR A 719 30.59 -1.46 40.41
CA THR A 719 31.90 -1.65 41.07
C THR A 719 32.27 -3.12 41.30
N LEU A 720 33.47 -3.52 40.87
CA LEU A 720 34.03 -4.86 41.08
C LEU A 720 35.43 -4.80 41.72
N ILE A 721 35.59 -5.45 42.87
CA ILE A 721 36.83 -5.51 43.64
C ILE A 721 37.74 -6.60 43.07
N ASN A 722 39.00 -6.28 42.79
CA ASN A 722 39.98 -7.30 42.40
C ASN A 722 40.22 -8.29 43.54
N VAL A 723 39.94 -9.57 43.31
CA VAL A 723 40.14 -10.64 44.32
C VAL A 723 41.27 -11.58 43.96
N SER A 724 41.66 -11.65 42.68
CA SER A 724 42.86 -12.35 42.21
C SER A 724 43.27 -11.86 40.82
N ALA A 725 44.41 -12.36 40.31
CA ALA A 725 44.78 -12.18 38.91
C ALA A 725 43.60 -12.57 38.01
N ASP A 726 43.20 -11.63 37.15
CA ASP A 726 42.12 -11.79 36.19
C ASP A 726 40.72 -12.10 36.77
N VAL A 727 40.47 -11.79 38.05
CA VAL A 727 39.15 -11.98 38.69
C VAL A 727 38.78 -10.79 39.58
N TRP A 728 37.62 -10.21 39.31
CA TRP A 728 37.00 -9.14 40.10
C TRP A 728 35.60 -9.55 40.55
N LYS A 729 35.14 -9.09 41.72
CA LYS A 729 33.83 -9.45 42.27
C LYS A 729 33.08 -8.26 42.84
N SER A 730 31.75 -8.28 42.75
CA SER A 730 30.91 -7.32 43.49
C SER A 730 31.12 -7.46 45.00
N PRO A 731 30.86 -6.40 45.80
CA PRO A 731 31.02 -6.44 47.26
C PRO A 731 30.22 -7.55 47.95
N ASP A 732 29.06 -7.93 47.41
CA ASP A 732 28.24 -9.05 47.90
C ASP A 732 28.67 -10.43 47.37
N GLY A 733 29.68 -10.45 46.49
CA GLY A 733 30.25 -11.64 45.87
C GLY A 733 29.37 -12.30 44.83
N LYS A 734 28.22 -11.71 44.48
CA LYS A 734 27.25 -12.32 43.55
C LYS A 734 27.65 -12.18 42.09
N ILE A 735 28.36 -11.12 41.72
CA ILE A 735 28.82 -10.85 40.36
C ILE A 735 30.34 -11.07 40.31
N THR A 736 30.83 -11.77 39.30
CA THR A 736 32.26 -12.03 39.08
C THR A 736 32.63 -11.70 37.64
N LEU A 737 33.56 -10.78 37.43
CA LEU A 737 34.21 -10.51 36.14
C LEU A 737 35.53 -11.28 36.07
N THR A 738 35.76 -12.00 34.97
CA THR A 738 36.99 -12.76 34.73
C THR A 738 37.62 -12.42 33.39
N HIS A 739 38.94 -12.51 33.28
CA HIS A 739 39.68 -12.19 32.06
C HIS A 739 40.79 -13.22 31.74
N ALA A 740 40.41 -14.32 31.08
CA ALA A 740 41.39 -15.32 30.62
C ALA A 740 41.86 -15.01 29.19
N ASP A 741 40.98 -15.28 28.21
CA ASP A 741 41.17 -14.97 26.78
C ASP A 741 40.16 -13.91 26.29
N THR A 742 38.97 -13.84 26.91
CA THR A 742 37.94 -12.81 26.75
C THR A 742 37.41 -12.39 28.13
N TRP A 743 36.71 -11.26 28.19
CA TRP A 743 36.09 -10.78 29.42
C TRP A 743 34.74 -11.44 29.65
N LYS A 744 34.53 -12.03 30.83
CA LYS A 744 33.28 -12.70 31.19
C LYS A 744 32.74 -12.22 32.52
N LEU A 745 31.56 -11.63 32.53
CA LEU A 745 30.78 -11.29 33.71
C LEU A 745 29.89 -12.47 34.07
N THR A 746 29.87 -12.93 35.30
CA THR A 746 29.09 -14.11 35.73
C THR A 746 28.34 -13.80 37.01
N THR A 747 27.10 -14.26 37.14
CA THR A 747 26.27 -14.08 38.33
C THR A 747 26.14 -15.40 39.09
N THR A 748 25.96 -15.33 40.40
CA THR A 748 25.97 -16.51 41.26
C THR A 748 24.68 -17.30 41.12
N GLY A 749 24.75 -18.47 40.47
CA GLY A 749 23.62 -19.38 40.29
C GLY A 749 22.78 -19.11 39.05
N GLU A 750 23.25 -18.19 38.21
CA GLU A 750 22.64 -17.73 36.97
C GLU A 750 23.70 -17.74 35.86
N GLY A 751 23.35 -17.22 34.69
CA GLY A 751 24.18 -17.20 33.49
C GLY A 751 25.45 -16.33 33.54
N GLY A 752 26.03 -16.08 32.38
CA GLY A 752 27.17 -15.19 32.17
C GLY A 752 26.93 -14.15 31.06
N ILE A 753 27.81 -13.17 30.93
CA ILE A 753 27.90 -12.26 29.79
C ILE A 753 29.35 -12.27 29.31
N ASP A 754 29.57 -12.59 28.03
CA ASP A 754 30.84 -12.40 27.31
C ASP A 754 30.87 -10.99 26.72
N LEU A 755 31.85 -10.20 27.16
CA LEU A 755 32.06 -8.81 26.72
C LEU A 755 33.10 -8.72 25.59
N GLY A 756 33.61 -9.87 25.14
CA GLY A 756 34.63 -9.96 24.11
C GLY A 756 36.04 -9.60 24.59
N ALA A 757 36.99 -9.62 23.66
CA ALA A 757 38.41 -9.38 23.94
C ALA A 757 38.80 -7.89 23.97
N SER A 758 37.98 -7.02 23.40
CA SER A 758 38.22 -5.57 23.31
C SER A 758 37.80 -4.79 24.55
N PHE A 759 37.05 -5.42 25.46
CA PHE A 759 36.53 -4.78 26.66
C PHE A 759 37.65 -4.23 27.56
N SER A 760 37.49 -2.96 27.94
CA SER A 760 38.32 -2.20 28.86
C SER A 760 37.52 -1.78 30.09
N ASP A 761 38.22 -1.26 31.10
CA ASP A 761 37.56 -0.74 32.30
C ASP A 761 36.77 0.54 31.99
N GLY A 762 35.54 0.65 32.47
CA GLY A 762 34.60 1.74 32.15
C GLY A 762 33.71 1.46 30.93
N ASP A 763 34.10 0.54 30.03
CA ASP A 763 33.26 0.11 28.93
C ASP A 763 31.98 -0.52 29.51
N PHE A 764 30.83 -0.22 28.88
CA PHE A 764 29.52 -0.69 29.34
C PHE A 764 29.16 -0.32 30.80
N GLY A 765 29.76 0.75 31.36
CA GLY A 765 29.55 1.19 32.73
C GLY A 765 30.08 0.23 33.81
N ILE A 766 31.01 -0.68 33.46
CA ILE A 766 31.63 -1.63 34.40
C ILE A 766 32.97 -1.09 34.90
N TYR A 767 33.10 -0.87 36.21
CA TYR A 767 34.33 -0.32 36.83
C TYR A 767 35.07 -1.34 37.73
N ARG A 768 36.39 -1.49 37.54
CA ARG A 768 37.28 -2.50 38.16
C ARG A 768 37.92 -2.06 39.49
N THR A 769 37.46 -0.99 40.12
CA THR A 769 37.94 -0.39 41.39
C THR A 769 39.19 0.51 41.37
N GLU A 770 39.75 0.94 40.22
CA GLU A 770 40.81 1.98 40.21
C GLU A 770 40.63 2.97 39.04
N MET A 771 40.39 4.27 39.34
CA MET A 771 40.25 5.33 38.34
C MET A 771 41.60 5.81 37.78
N ALA A 772 41.55 6.42 36.59
CA ALA A 772 42.68 6.86 35.76
C ALA A 772 43.71 7.74 36.50
N SER A 773 44.95 7.76 35.99
CA SER A 773 46.12 8.30 36.69
C SER A 773 45.93 9.76 37.16
N GLY A 774 45.83 9.96 38.48
CA GLY A 774 45.85 11.27 39.13
C GLY A 774 44.63 11.61 39.97
N GLY A 775 43.51 10.91 39.79
CA GLY A 775 42.31 11.02 40.62
C GLY A 775 42.42 10.30 41.98
N THR A 776 41.57 10.68 42.93
CA THR A 776 41.45 10.11 44.27
C THR A 776 40.05 9.54 44.47
N GLN A 777 39.96 8.34 45.06
CA GLN A 777 38.68 7.79 45.52
C GLN A 777 38.38 8.28 46.93
N ILE A 778 37.16 8.78 47.12
CA ILE A 778 36.71 9.36 48.39
C ILE A 778 35.42 8.64 48.80
N PHE A 779 35.46 8.04 49.99
CA PHE A 779 34.36 7.25 50.53
C PHE A 779 33.82 7.91 51.80
N GLY A 780 32.51 8.11 51.85
CA GLY A 780 31.77 8.31 53.10
C GLY A 780 31.55 6.98 53.83
N ASP A 781 30.82 7.03 54.94
CA ASP A 781 30.47 5.87 55.77
C ASP A 781 31.66 5.06 56.29
N LEU A 782 32.76 5.71 56.65
CA LEU A 782 33.93 5.09 57.28
C LEU A 782 34.25 5.72 58.64
N GLN A 783 34.55 4.93 59.67
CA GLN A 783 34.80 5.45 61.02
C GLN A 783 35.97 6.45 61.07
N PRO A 784 35.82 7.65 61.70
CA PRO A 784 36.93 8.58 61.91
C PRO A 784 38.07 7.95 62.71
N VAL A 785 39.32 8.29 62.36
CA VAL A 785 40.49 7.93 63.16
C VAL A 785 40.63 8.91 64.32
N ASP A 786 40.65 8.39 65.55
CA ASP A 786 40.97 9.17 66.74
C ASP A 786 42.49 9.37 66.85
N HIS A 787 42.96 10.60 66.70
CA HIS A 787 44.40 10.93 66.64
C HIS A 787 45.03 11.22 68.02
N ASP A 788 44.24 11.36 69.09
CA ASP A 788 44.71 11.40 70.48
C ASP A 788 43.86 10.53 71.40
N ILE A 789 44.23 9.25 71.44
CA ILE A 789 43.59 8.21 72.27
C ILE A 789 43.58 8.49 73.79
N ASN A 790 44.23 9.57 74.25
CA ASN A 790 44.30 9.93 75.67
C ASN A 790 43.23 10.95 76.09
N THR A 791 42.44 11.49 75.16
CA THR A 791 41.27 12.32 75.46
C THR A 791 39.98 11.53 75.28
N PRO A 792 38.96 11.74 76.15
CA PRO A 792 37.66 11.08 76.01
C PRO A 792 36.80 11.64 74.87
N GLU A 793 37.25 12.69 74.19
CA GLU A 793 36.63 13.27 73.01
C GLU A 793 37.42 12.81 71.77
N LEU A 794 36.73 12.45 70.68
CA LEU A 794 37.35 12.05 69.41
C LEU A 794 38.18 13.22 68.84
N ASP A 795 39.49 13.02 68.67
CA ASP A 795 40.35 13.99 67.97
C ASP A 795 40.30 13.73 66.46
N ILE A 796 39.38 14.43 65.79
CA ILE A 796 39.15 14.34 64.35
C ILE A 796 40.14 15.24 63.61
N GLN A 797 40.90 14.64 62.70
CA GLN A 797 41.76 15.37 61.75
C GLN A 797 41.23 15.23 60.32
N TYR A 798 41.64 16.18 59.47
CA TYR A 798 41.24 16.24 58.07
C TYR A 798 42.46 16.06 57.16
N ASP A 799 42.25 15.46 56.01
CA ASP A 799 43.26 15.31 54.98
C ASP A 799 43.55 16.64 54.25
N ALA A 800 44.37 16.58 53.20
CA ALA A 800 44.76 17.76 52.42
C ALA A 800 43.61 18.37 51.58
N LEU A 801 42.55 17.60 51.33
CA LEU A 801 41.35 18.02 50.62
C LEU A 801 40.26 18.54 51.57
N GLY A 802 40.43 18.29 52.88
CA GLY A 802 39.49 18.70 53.92
C GLY A 802 38.50 17.60 54.31
N ASN A 803 38.73 16.35 53.90
CA ASN A 803 37.93 15.19 54.29
C ASN A 803 38.37 14.66 55.64
N VAL A 804 37.45 14.13 56.44
CA VAL A 804 37.79 13.46 57.70
C VAL A 804 38.73 12.28 57.41
N ILE A 805 39.84 12.17 58.13
CA ILE A 805 40.72 11.01 58.02
C ILE A 805 40.02 9.80 58.66
N VAL A 806 39.67 8.82 57.82
CA VAL A 806 38.89 7.64 58.19
C VAL A 806 39.71 6.35 58.15
N SER A 807 39.26 5.34 58.89
CA SER A 807 39.83 4.00 58.84
C SER A 807 39.32 3.26 57.60
N ALA A 808 40.20 3.00 56.63
CA ALA A 808 39.87 2.42 55.31
C ALA A 808 39.11 1.06 55.32
N ASN A 809 38.90 0.42 56.47
CA ASN A 809 38.26 -0.90 56.60
C ASN A 809 37.26 -0.99 57.77
N GLN A 810 36.72 0.13 58.26
CA GLN A 810 35.74 0.13 59.35
C GLN A 810 34.49 0.91 58.93
N PRO A 811 33.40 0.23 58.54
CA PRO A 811 32.20 0.90 58.05
C PRO A 811 31.46 1.64 59.17
N ALA A 812 30.81 2.73 58.81
CA ALA A 812 30.00 3.59 59.66
C ALA A 812 28.66 3.92 58.97
N PRO A 813 27.83 2.92 58.60
CA PRO A 813 26.71 3.13 57.69
C PRO A 813 25.70 4.17 58.20
N GLY A 814 25.29 5.11 57.36
CA GLY A 814 24.32 6.14 57.72
C GLY A 814 24.94 7.40 58.34
N ARG A 815 26.24 7.63 58.18
CA ARG A 815 26.93 8.80 58.73
C ARG A 815 26.83 9.96 57.74
N GLU A 816 26.27 11.08 58.21
CA GLU A 816 26.34 12.36 57.49
C GLU A 816 27.79 12.80 57.26
N ASP A 817 28.17 12.85 56.00
CA ASP A 817 29.53 13.08 55.55
C ASP A 817 29.74 14.39 54.80
N ARG A 818 30.98 14.88 54.85
CA ARG A 818 31.42 16.04 54.06
C ARG A 818 32.63 15.66 53.23
N LEU A 819 32.42 15.54 51.93
CA LEU A 819 33.39 15.00 50.99
C LEU A 819 33.78 16.05 49.95
N PHE A 820 35.08 16.15 49.67
CA PHE A 820 35.69 17.11 48.78
C PHE A 820 36.68 16.41 47.86
N GLY A 821 36.39 16.45 46.56
CA GLY A 821 37.25 16.04 45.47
C GLY A 821 38.50 16.91 45.34
N SER A 822 39.34 16.53 44.39
CA SER A 822 40.62 17.13 44.06
C SER A 822 40.50 18.07 42.86
N THR A 823 41.54 18.17 42.04
CA THR A 823 41.52 18.95 40.78
C THR A 823 41.70 18.04 39.56
N SER A 824 41.56 16.74 39.76
CA SER A 824 41.66 15.67 38.77
C SER A 824 40.32 14.92 38.75
N ALA A 825 40.09 14.04 37.77
CA ALA A 825 38.86 13.24 37.74
C ALA A 825 38.79 12.29 38.95
N ASP A 826 37.88 12.57 39.88
CA ASP A 826 37.69 11.85 41.13
C ASP A 826 36.44 10.97 41.11
N HIS A 827 36.41 9.99 42.01
CA HIS A 827 35.19 9.22 42.30
C HIS A 827 34.82 9.41 43.76
N ILE A 828 33.66 10.02 43.99
CA ILE A 828 33.18 10.33 45.33
C ILE A 828 31.89 9.57 45.60
N LEU A 829 31.88 8.78 46.68
CA LEU A 829 30.76 7.96 47.12
C LEU A 829 30.35 8.41 48.52
N GLY A 830 29.17 9.02 48.66
CA GLY A 830 28.62 9.46 49.97
C GLY A 830 28.26 8.28 50.87
N GLY A 831 27.54 7.29 50.33
CA GLY A 831 27.16 6.09 51.08
C GLY A 831 25.74 6.21 51.60
N GLY A 832 25.52 6.16 52.92
CA GLY A 832 24.25 6.44 53.54
C GLY A 832 24.35 7.58 54.53
N GLY A 833 23.32 8.42 54.64
CA GLY A 833 23.38 9.63 55.47
C GLY A 833 22.75 10.79 54.73
N SER A 834 22.81 12.01 55.27
CA SER A 834 22.53 13.22 54.49
C SER A 834 23.84 13.94 54.29
N ASP A 835 24.45 13.72 53.15
CA ASP A 835 25.84 14.05 52.87
C ASP A 835 25.97 15.40 52.14
N VAL A 836 27.16 15.97 52.18
CA VAL A 836 27.52 17.17 51.42
C VAL A 836 28.80 16.88 50.64
N ILE A 837 28.69 16.87 49.33
CA ILE A 837 29.74 16.41 48.42
C ILE A 837 30.07 17.49 47.39
N PHE A 838 31.35 17.74 47.17
CA PHE A 838 31.88 18.69 46.18
C PHE A 838 32.96 18.02 45.34
N GLY A 839 32.79 17.96 44.01
CA GLY A 839 33.76 17.42 43.04
C GLY A 839 35.01 18.27 42.87
N ASN A 840 34.87 19.59 43.03
CA ASN A 840 35.90 20.61 42.75
C ASN A 840 36.26 20.74 41.24
N SER A 841 37.42 20.29 40.78
CA SER A 841 37.75 20.38 39.35
C SER A 841 38.09 18.99 38.84
N GLY A 842 37.62 18.61 37.67
CA GLY A 842 37.83 17.23 37.22
C GLY A 842 36.79 16.84 36.20
N HIS A 843 36.77 15.57 35.81
CA HIS A 843 35.61 14.99 35.15
C HIS A 843 35.11 13.94 36.13
N ASP A 844 34.33 14.40 37.09
CA ASP A 844 34.11 13.68 38.33
C ASP A 844 32.90 12.76 38.22
N LEU A 845 33.02 11.59 38.84
CA LEU A 845 31.89 10.71 39.09
C LEU A 845 31.49 10.85 40.56
N ILE A 846 30.27 11.31 40.81
CA ILE A 846 29.81 11.59 42.17
C ILE A 846 28.49 10.88 42.42
N GLU A 847 28.42 10.12 43.51
CA GLU A 847 27.21 9.41 43.93
C GLU A 847 26.92 9.78 45.39
N GLY A 848 25.77 10.44 45.64
CA GLY A 848 25.30 10.80 46.99
C GLY A 848 25.01 9.55 47.82
N GLY A 849 24.18 8.66 47.28
CA GLY A 849 23.79 7.41 47.93
C GLY A 849 22.47 7.57 48.68
N SER A 850 22.23 6.77 49.71
CA SER A 850 20.92 6.76 50.37
C SER A 850 20.81 7.93 51.35
N GLY A 851 19.92 8.88 51.10
CA GLY A 851 20.06 10.13 51.83
C GLY A 851 19.12 11.26 51.50
N SER A 852 19.47 12.44 51.99
CA SER A 852 18.99 13.70 51.42
C SER A 852 20.24 14.54 51.26
N ASP A 853 20.88 14.38 50.11
CA ASP A 853 22.26 14.80 49.91
C ASP A 853 22.33 16.16 49.23
N VAL A 854 23.46 16.84 49.42
CA VAL A 854 23.83 18.05 48.68
C VAL A 854 25.07 17.73 47.89
N VAL A 855 24.92 17.57 46.58
CA VAL A 855 25.97 17.04 45.70
C VAL A 855 26.27 18.03 44.60
N SER A 856 27.55 18.40 44.42
CA SER A 856 27.97 19.29 43.34
C SER A 856 29.20 18.79 42.60
N GLY A 857 29.16 18.83 41.26
CA GLY A 857 30.29 18.52 40.37
C GLY A 857 31.36 19.62 40.31
N ASP A 858 30.97 20.87 40.58
CA ASP A 858 31.80 22.07 40.48
C ASP A 858 32.30 22.38 39.04
N SER A 859 33.49 21.93 38.60
CA SER A 859 34.06 22.39 37.32
C SER A 859 34.70 21.30 36.47
N GLY A 860 34.19 21.19 35.24
CA GLY A 860 34.53 20.15 34.29
C GLY A 860 33.27 19.43 33.86
N ASP A 861 33.38 18.40 33.01
CA ASP A 861 32.18 17.67 32.55
C ASP A 861 31.97 16.50 33.51
N ASP A 862 30.99 16.64 34.40
CA ASP A 862 30.81 15.75 35.55
C ASP A 862 29.57 14.85 35.38
N THR A 863 29.59 13.70 36.06
CA THR A 863 28.44 12.80 36.17
C THR A 863 28.04 12.65 37.64
N VAL A 864 26.84 13.15 37.98
CA VAL A 864 26.38 13.26 39.37
C VAL A 864 25.06 12.52 39.56
N TYR A 865 25.05 11.59 40.51
CA TYR A 865 23.89 10.79 40.92
C TYR A 865 23.47 11.16 42.35
N GLY A 866 22.19 11.46 42.57
CA GLY A 866 21.57 11.66 43.88
C GLY A 866 21.53 10.38 44.71
N ASP A 867 20.85 9.32 44.23
CA ASP A 867 20.73 8.02 44.92
C ASP A 867 20.82 6.81 43.94
N THR A 868 20.81 5.59 44.49
CA THR A 868 20.69 4.29 43.82
C THR A 868 19.49 3.50 44.34
N GLY A 869 18.28 3.63 43.75
CA GLY A 869 17.18 2.70 44.07
C GLY A 869 15.76 2.97 43.55
N SER A 870 15.43 2.37 42.39
CA SER A 870 14.14 1.82 41.92
C SER A 870 12.75 2.39 42.31
N SER A 871 12.06 2.91 41.27
CA SER A 871 10.70 2.64 40.76
C SER A 871 9.47 3.19 41.52
N ALA A 872 8.77 4.18 40.95
CA ALA A 872 7.39 4.52 41.34
C ALA A 872 6.36 4.46 40.19
N THR A 873 5.15 4.01 40.54
CA THR A 873 3.98 3.81 39.67
C THR A 873 3.08 5.05 39.55
N ALA A 874 2.31 5.12 38.45
CA ALA A 874 1.44 6.19 37.97
C ALA A 874 0.23 6.65 38.85
N ALA A 875 0.29 6.58 40.19
CA ALA A 875 -0.84 6.97 41.06
C ALA A 875 -0.58 8.14 42.04
N ALA A 876 0.65 8.68 42.14
CA ALA A 876 0.97 9.80 43.03
C ALA A 876 0.72 11.20 42.43
N LEU A 877 0.52 11.25 41.11
CA LEU A 877 0.48 12.43 40.24
C LEU A 877 -0.62 13.47 40.56
N GLN A 878 -1.66 13.13 41.32
CA GLN A 878 -2.82 14.02 41.51
C GLN A 878 -2.84 14.78 42.86
N VAL A 879 -1.89 14.54 43.77
CA VAL A 879 -1.84 15.20 45.10
C VAL A 879 -0.75 16.28 45.20
N ALA A 880 0.31 16.17 44.40
CA ALA A 880 1.44 17.10 44.35
C ALA A 880 1.06 18.52 43.87
N LEU A 881 0.07 18.61 42.98
CA LEU A 881 -0.33 19.87 42.34
C LEU A 881 -0.93 20.90 43.33
N GLU A 882 -1.53 20.50 44.45
CA GLU A 882 -2.28 21.44 45.30
C GLU A 882 -1.46 22.14 46.40
N ARG A 883 -0.18 21.81 46.65
CA ARG A 883 0.50 22.20 47.93
C ARG A 883 1.82 22.97 47.88
N GLY A 884 2.48 23.15 46.74
CA GLY A 884 3.83 23.72 46.68
C GLY A 884 3.97 25.25 46.89
N ASN A 885 3.39 25.85 47.94
CA ASN A 885 3.81 27.20 48.35
C ASN A 885 3.81 27.51 49.86
N THR A 886 3.32 26.65 50.75
CA THR A 886 3.49 26.80 52.21
C THR A 886 3.10 25.52 52.95
N ALA A 887 4.02 24.64 53.40
CA ALA A 887 3.74 23.70 54.51
C ALA A 887 4.98 22.91 54.98
N ALA A 888 5.22 22.92 56.29
CA ALA A 888 6.24 22.15 57.00
C ALA A 888 5.80 20.71 57.34
N ASN A 889 5.21 19.94 56.41
CA ASN A 889 4.78 18.56 56.66
C ASN A 889 4.57 17.74 55.37
N LEU A 890 5.64 17.18 54.80
CA LEU A 890 5.61 15.99 53.94
C LEU A 890 6.81 15.11 54.30
N SER A 891 6.62 13.79 54.25
CA SER A 891 7.36 12.82 55.09
C SER A 891 8.61 12.18 54.49
N THR A 892 9.06 12.57 53.29
CA THR A 892 10.41 12.27 52.76
C THR A 892 10.84 13.37 51.78
N ARG A 893 12.05 13.91 51.94
CA ARG A 893 12.69 14.93 51.09
C ARG A 893 13.71 14.23 50.16
N GLY A 894 13.96 14.75 48.96
CA GLY A 894 15.01 14.25 48.05
C GLY A 894 16.29 15.10 48.08
N ASP A 895 17.12 14.94 47.06
CA ASP A 895 18.49 15.47 46.94
C ASP A 895 18.55 16.86 46.30
N TRP A 896 19.67 17.55 46.54
CA TRP A 896 20.06 18.73 45.76
C TRP A 896 21.29 18.39 44.91
N VAL A 897 21.10 18.33 43.59
CA VAL A 897 22.13 17.98 42.60
C VAL A 897 22.52 19.22 41.77
N ASP A 898 23.80 19.64 41.83
CA ASP A 898 24.31 20.84 41.14
C ASP A 898 25.56 20.62 40.25
N GLY A 899 25.41 20.72 38.93
CA GLY A 899 26.50 20.53 37.96
C GLY A 899 27.48 21.71 37.82
N GLN A 900 27.06 22.94 38.14
CA GLN A 900 27.93 24.13 38.02
C GLN A 900 28.58 24.37 36.63
N ILE A 901 29.91 24.33 36.41
CA ILE A 901 30.54 24.76 35.14
C ILE A 901 31.02 23.54 34.33
N GLY A 902 30.22 23.10 33.36
CA GLY A 902 30.46 21.84 32.66
C GLY A 902 29.37 21.47 31.67
N ASN A 903 29.61 20.48 30.81
CA ASN A 903 28.52 19.74 30.17
C ASN A 903 28.17 18.53 31.04
N ASP A 904 27.26 18.73 31.99
CA ASP A 904 27.07 17.78 33.09
C ASP A 904 25.92 16.81 32.83
N ILE A 905 26.04 15.60 33.39
CA ILE A 905 24.95 14.61 33.47
C ILE A 905 24.50 14.53 34.93
N LEU A 906 23.26 14.97 35.20
CA LEU A 906 22.70 15.08 36.56
C LEU A 906 21.52 14.14 36.71
N VAL A 907 21.51 13.30 37.73
CA VAL A 907 20.47 12.29 37.94
C VAL A 907 19.95 12.37 39.37
N GLY A 908 18.67 12.68 39.54
CA GLY A 908 17.93 12.66 40.80
C GLY A 908 17.42 11.27 41.18
N SER A 909 16.66 11.22 42.27
CA SER A 909 16.08 10.08 42.96
C SER A 909 14.57 9.97 42.74
N ASP A 910 13.90 9.00 43.38
CA ASP A 910 12.45 8.91 43.38
C ASP A 910 11.78 9.81 44.45
N ALA A 911 12.57 10.58 45.19
CA ALA A 911 12.11 11.61 46.12
C ALA A 911 12.09 12.99 45.45
N ALA A 912 11.49 14.00 46.11
CA ALA A 912 11.37 15.33 45.51
C ALA A 912 12.72 16.07 45.54
N ASP A 913 13.36 16.23 44.37
CA ASP A 913 14.72 16.77 44.24
C ASP A 913 14.78 18.22 43.75
N LEU A 914 15.96 18.84 43.93
CA LEU A 914 16.33 20.13 43.36
C LEU A 914 17.55 19.97 42.45
N ILE A 915 17.39 20.19 41.14
CA ILE A 915 18.46 20.00 40.16
C ILE A 915 18.86 21.35 39.52
N THR A 916 20.16 21.67 39.56
CA THR A 916 20.72 22.89 38.98
C THR A 916 21.93 22.56 38.09
N GLY A 917 21.93 22.98 36.83
CA GLY A 917 22.99 22.61 35.87
C GLY A 917 24.09 23.65 35.66
N GLY A 918 23.99 24.84 36.27
CA GLY A 918 24.94 25.93 36.03
C GLY A 918 25.15 26.32 34.55
N LYS A 919 26.39 26.36 34.03
CA LYS A 919 26.83 26.91 32.73
C LYS A 919 27.30 25.81 31.75
N ARG A 920 26.88 25.93 30.47
CA ARG A 920 27.10 25.03 29.30
C ARG A 920 25.97 24.00 29.15
N ASN A 921 26.16 22.94 28.36
CA ASN A 921 25.07 22.05 27.91
C ASN A 921 24.92 20.86 28.84
N ASN A 922 23.89 20.87 29.68
CA ASN A 922 23.67 19.82 30.68
C ASN A 922 22.51 18.89 30.30
N ARG A 923 22.59 17.64 30.72
CA ARG A 923 21.52 16.63 30.65
C ARG A 923 21.10 16.28 32.07
N ALA A 924 19.80 16.39 32.38
CA ALA A 924 19.28 16.14 33.72
C ALA A 924 18.11 15.13 33.67
N LEU A 925 18.10 14.20 34.61
CA LEU A 925 17.07 13.17 34.82
C LEU A 925 16.58 13.31 36.27
N GLY A 926 15.28 13.56 36.49
CA GLY A 926 14.74 13.84 37.83
C GLY A 926 14.46 12.59 38.67
N GLY A 927 13.93 11.53 38.05
CA GLY A 927 13.39 10.37 38.76
C GLY A 927 11.87 10.48 38.95
N SER A 928 11.28 9.68 39.85
CA SER A 928 9.82 9.60 40.02
C SER A 928 9.22 10.63 40.99
N GLY A 929 10.06 11.46 41.62
CA GLY A 929 9.68 12.45 42.62
C GLY A 929 9.13 13.78 42.05
N ASP A 930 8.72 14.68 42.94
CA ASP A 930 8.27 16.03 42.57
C ASP A 930 9.47 16.99 42.42
N ASP A 931 10.13 16.98 41.26
CA ASP A 931 11.42 17.66 41.09
C ASP A 931 11.32 19.14 40.70
N ILE A 932 12.32 19.91 41.13
CA ILE A 932 12.49 21.33 40.83
C ILE A 932 13.79 21.52 40.05
N ALA A 933 13.69 22.03 38.82
CA ALA A 933 14.84 22.40 37.99
C ALA A 933 15.03 23.93 37.92
N GLN A 934 16.22 24.45 38.21
CA GLN A 934 16.54 25.88 38.15
C GLN A 934 17.52 26.22 36.98
N ARG A 935 17.11 27.12 36.08
CA ARG A 935 17.86 27.52 34.86
C ARG A 935 18.84 28.67 35.12
N LEU A 936 20.11 28.53 34.73
CA LEU A 936 21.03 29.68 34.56
C LEU A 936 21.80 29.77 33.22
N ALA A 937 21.75 28.77 32.32
CA ALA A 937 22.04 28.91 30.87
C ALA A 937 21.59 27.65 30.09
N SER A 938 21.38 27.78 28.77
CA SER A 938 20.86 26.82 27.77
C SER A 938 20.77 25.32 28.14
N TRP A 939 19.54 24.84 28.35
CA TRP A 939 19.21 23.41 28.43
C TRP A 939 18.78 22.93 27.04
N CYS A 940 19.31 21.82 26.55
CA CYS A 940 18.73 21.11 25.40
C CYS A 940 17.61 20.20 25.90
N TRP A 941 16.36 20.65 25.76
CA TRP A 941 15.18 19.80 25.84
C TRP A 941 14.86 19.31 24.43
N ARG A 942 14.74 18.00 24.20
CA ARG A 942 14.12 17.45 22.98
C ARG A 942 12.73 16.89 23.34
N HIS A 943 11.70 17.65 22.98
CA HIS A 943 10.39 17.16 22.58
C HIS A 943 10.10 17.77 21.20
N GLY A 944 9.45 17.00 20.34
CA GLY A 944 9.10 17.35 18.97
C GLY A 944 8.20 18.59 18.81
N VAL A 945 8.10 18.99 17.55
CA VAL A 945 7.41 20.11 16.88
C VAL A 945 6.21 20.76 17.62
N GLU A 946 6.14 22.10 17.52
CA GLU A 946 5.04 22.98 17.90
C GLU A 946 3.69 22.60 17.24
N SER A 947 2.91 21.70 17.85
CA SER A 947 1.45 21.80 17.84
C SER A 947 0.82 20.78 18.79
N ASP A 948 0.97 21.00 20.09
CA ASP A 948 -0.16 20.84 20.99
C ASP A 948 0.14 21.49 22.33
N ARG A 949 -0.86 22.17 22.89
CA ARG A 949 -0.92 22.42 24.32
C ARG A 949 -1.74 21.28 24.92
N PRO A 950 -1.13 20.30 25.60
CA PRO A 950 -1.84 19.50 26.57
C PRO A 950 -1.76 20.24 27.91
N THR A 951 -2.89 20.80 28.32
CA THR A 951 -3.12 21.09 29.73
C THR A 951 -3.08 19.76 30.50
N ASN A 952 -2.14 19.63 31.44
CA ASN A 952 -2.06 18.66 32.56
C ASN A 952 -0.97 17.57 32.49
N ASP A 953 0.28 17.94 32.22
CA ASP A 953 1.44 17.18 32.73
C ASP A 953 1.89 17.79 34.06
N SER A 954 1.91 17.00 35.14
CA SER A 954 1.98 17.53 36.51
C SER A 954 3.23 17.19 37.33
N ASN A 955 4.29 16.68 36.69
CA ASN A 955 5.52 16.25 37.37
C ASN A 955 6.72 17.21 37.28
N TRP A 956 6.56 18.42 36.72
CA TRP A 956 7.67 19.40 36.69
C TRP A 956 7.21 20.80 37.05
N ARG A 957 7.94 21.47 37.97
CA ARG A 957 7.81 22.91 38.21
C ARG A 957 9.08 23.64 37.79
N ILE A 958 9.05 24.28 36.62
CA ILE A 958 10.11 25.22 36.20
C ILE A 958 9.96 26.51 37.01
N ALA A 959 10.88 26.77 37.94
CA ALA A 959 11.00 28.07 38.60
C ALA A 959 11.78 29.02 37.68
N ALA A 960 11.15 30.14 37.30
CA ALA A 960 11.77 31.20 36.50
C ALA A 960 12.84 31.97 37.28
#